data_AF-A0A1I2KXR6-F1
#
_entry.id   AF-A0A1I2KXR6-F1
#
_cell.length_a   1.000
_cell.length_b   1.000
_cell.length_c   1.000
_cell.angle_alpha   90.00
_cell.angle_beta   90.00
_cell.angle_gamma   90.00
#
_symmetry.space_group_name_H-M   'P 1'
#
loop_
_entity.id
_entity.type
_entity.pdbx_description
1 polymer ?
#
loop_
_entity_poly.entity_id
_entity_poly.type
_entity_poly.pdbx_seq_one_letter_code
_entity_poly.pdbx_strand_id
1 'polypeptide(L)'
;MQEELNCKFIYETLNDFVYRNYDSIYKNQDFENSGKFDVEQFLMGEELPMERKYSLSRELIFCIDNYLECPNEDELVDFLDENKLILYYFTFYEMISAYVNDGFIDRLTLSSIAEQFITKSNEESLIKLGITLLGIVDKEKAKDYGRVLGILSEYTFFVVYSVKNSKDENTFIFDLLKRTYGYGRLICLQNIYPFDDTIKDKILLLGMDNEGLEGISASILSKKVNLSWYLEPCRIKEEYFHKISKVIINILKLEEKSIYTIEDSANFIWLYLKKIDEMGNSLDDMMAIDYLGYALYAEAEDVDRIPKSLKEQMIDKIGEVIVSSKWKPVFRQGLVEGLYDVDFYYNIGELIDETIEFDDLKAFLKRNPLNMAVYYHVGDTGGKEEMKKLLKFAKKTLPFDEINCGSEDLKQDDLTSNNNGDICLMFLLRFLMEYNIEDDELYLSSLSARFNECRKLSLKYLKKRNLVKNKDIQELLKALADTEPNREIRGKILKLIYSDKDKSKDKIEEIINVKNQIITPHIKDISLMTTNVAGMYYRNMDVIEGTLQENDIVLLKRESDNPYDKNAIQIATEKGYVIGYVSKQDNLILKQLLDSGKYLYGIIEDLDLDENYMQIDVVMSYKDVILDIKEIISMINGSDNLKN
;
A
#
# COMPACT_ATOMS: atom_id res chain seq x y z
N MET A 1 33.95 47.35 -20.79
CA MET A 1 34.21 46.59 -19.56
C MET A 1 32.89 45.92 -19.18
N GLN A 2 32.38 44.94 -19.95
CA GLN A 2 32.94 43.59 -20.16
C GLN A 2 33.27 42.94 -18.82
N GLU A 3 32.23 42.43 -18.15
CA GLU A 3 32.35 41.34 -17.17
C GLU A 3 32.66 40.08 -17.97
N GLU A 4 33.94 39.68 -18.00
CA GLU A 4 34.31 38.30 -18.30
C GLU A 4 33.74 37.43 -17.16
N LEU A 5 32.64 36.72 -17.41
CA LEU A 5 32.27 35.55 -16.61
C LEU A 5 33.40 34.53 -16.78
N ASN A 6 34.36 34.51 -15.86
CA ASN A 6 35.23 33.36 -15.68
C ASN A 6 34.34 32.19 -15.23
N CYS A 7 33.97 31.30 -16.16
CA CYS A 7 33.39 30.00 -15.82
C CYS A 7 34.43 29.22 -15.00
N LYS A 8 34.28 29.25 -13.67
CA LYS A 8 35.08 28.40 -12.78
C LYS A 8 34.76 26.93 -13.04
N PHE A 9 35.76 26.07 -12.96
CA PHE A 9 35.53 24.63 -13.01
C PHE A 9 34.77 24.14 -11.77
N ILE A 10 34.06 23.00 -11.91
CA ILE A 10 33.31 22.39 -10.80
C ILE A 10 34.23 22.17 -9.60
N TYR A 11 35.43 21.62 -9.80
CA TYR A 11 36.40 21.40 -8.72
C TYR A 11 36.77 22.70 -8.00
N GLU A 12 37.07 23.78 -8.73
CA GLU A 12 37.44 25.07 -8.13
C GLU A 12 36.30 25.63 -7.28
N THR A 13 35.06 25.52 -7.78
CA THR A 13 33.86 25.97 -7.08
C THR A 13 33.65 25.21 -5.76
N LEU A 14 33.79 23.88 -5.80
CA LEU A 14 33.65 23.04 -4.61
C LEU A 14 34.82 23.23 -3.65
N ASN A 15 36.05 23.42 -4.16
CA ASN A 15 37.22 23.66 -3.33
C ASN A 15 37.11 24.98 -2.55
N ASP A 16 36.66 26.05 -3.22
CA ASP A 16 36.36 27.34 -2.58
C ASP A 16 35.31 27.18 -1.47
N PHE A 17 34.30 26.34 -1.69
CA PHE A 17 33.27 26.06 -0.67
C PHE A 17 33.86 25.30 0.52
N VAL A 18 34.59 24.20 0.29
CA VAL A 18 35.18 23.36 1.35
C VAL A 18 36.17 24.16 2.18
N TYR A 19 36.97 25.01 1.55
CA TYR A 19 37.92 25.88 2.26
C TYR A 19 37.22 26.82 3.27
N ARG A 20 36.03 27.30 2.93
CA ARG A 20 35.27 28.26 3.78
C ARG A 20 34.30 27.58 4.75
N ASN A 21 33.78 26.41 4.40
CA ASN A 21 32.66 25.76 5.08
C ASN A 21 32.89 24.25 5.26
N TYR A 22 34.07 23.84 5.72
CA TYR A 22 34.48 22.43 5.75
C TYR A 22 33.42 21.50 6.36
N ASP A 23 32.83 21.88 7.50
CA ASP A 23 31.85 21.04 8.22
C ASP A 23 30.40 21.18 7.71
N SER A 24 30.17 21.88 6.59
CA SER A 24 28.84 22.15 6.06
C SER A 24 28.48 21.29 4.85
N ILE A 25 27.19 20.94 4.74
CA ILE A 25 26.63 20.30 3.55
C ILE A 25 26.59 21.32 2.41
N TYR A 26 27.06 20.94 1.22
CA TYR A 26 26.98 21.77 0.03
C TYR A 26 25.54 21.80 -0.49
N LYS A 27 24.80 22.87 -0.18
CA LYS A 27 23.35 22.98 -0.51
C LYS A 27 23.05 23.39 -1.95
N ASN A 28 24.05 23.80 -2.74
CA ASN A 28 23.84 24.20 -4.12
C ASN A 28 23.90 22.98 -5.06
N GLN A 29 23.01 22.02 -4.81
CA GLN A 29 22.78 20.81 -5.61
C GLN A 29 21.32 20.38 -5.45
N ASP A 30 20.79 19.68 -6.43
CA ASP A 30 19.46 19.08 -6.34
C ASP A 30 19.55 17.72 -5.66
N PHE A 31 19.17 17.63 -4.38
CA PHE A 31 19.25 16.38 -3.63
C PHE A 31 18.28 15.29 -4.12
N GLU A 32 17.24 15.64 -4.88
CA GLU A 32 16.31 14.67 -5.45
C GLU A 32 16.90 13.96 -6.67
N ASN A 33 17.85 14.57 -7.38
CA ASN A 33 18.37 14.06 -8.65
C ASN A 33 19.90 13.84 -8.67
N SER A 34 20.67 14.58 -7.89
CA SER A 34 22.15 14.50 -7.85
C SER A 34 22.60 13.11 -7.40
N GLY A 35 23.33 12.41 -8.27
CA GLY A 35 23.80 11.04 -8.05
C GLY A 35 22.71 9.96 -8.08
N LYS A 36 21.44 10.32 -8.34
CA LYS A 36 20.29 9.40 -8.29
C LYS A 36 20.50 8.17 -9.16
N PHE A 37 20.79 8.38 -10.45
CA PHE A 37 20.93 7.30 -11.42
C PHE A 37 22.01 6.30 -10.99
N ASP A 38 23.20 6.79 -10.62
CA ASP A 38 24.31 5.90 -10.27
C ASP A 38 24.01 5.07 -9.01
N VAL A 39 23.39 5.69 -8.00
CA VAL A 39 23.07 5.01 -6.75
C VAL A 39 21.91 4.02 -6.92
N GLU A 40 20.87 4.37 -7.68
CA GLU A 40 19.77 3.46 -7.99
C GLU A 40 20.25 2.27 -8.82
N GLN A 41 21.07 2.49 -9.85
CA GLN A 41 21.67 1.40 -10.61
C GLN A 41 22.54 0.50 -9.75
N PHE A 42 23.33 1.08 -8.83
CA PHE A 42 24.19 0.30 -7.92
C PHE A 42 23.40 -0.53 -6.90
N LEU A 43 22.32 0.00 -6.34
CA LEU A 43 21.56 -0.66 -5.27
C LEU A 43 20.45 -1.58 -5.77
N MET A 44 19.83 -1.23 -6.90
CA MET A 44 18.57 -1.83 -7.38
C MET A 44 18.54 -2.06 -8.90
N GLY A 45 19.58 -1.67 -9.64
CA GLY A 45 19.63 -1.80 -11.09
C GLY A 45 19.73 -3.25 -11.55
N GLU A 46 19.22 -3.51 -12.76
CA GLU A 46 19.45 -4.79 -13.42
C GLU A 46 20.93 -4.90 -13.83
N GLU A 47 21.58 -5.99 -13.43
CA GLU A 47 22.97 -6.20 -13.80
C GLU A 47 23.11 -6.48 -15.30
N LEU A 48 23.99 -5.72 -15.97
CA LEU A 48 24.42 -6.05 -17.32
C LEU A 48 25.07 -7.45 -17.37
N PRO A 49 24.84 -8.22 -18.45
CA PRO A 49 25.54 -9.47 -18.67
C PRO A 49 27.06 -9.28 -18.62
N MET A 50 27.77 -10.23 -18.03
CA MET A 50 29.22 -10.15 -17.83
C MET A 50 29.97 -9.86 -19.16
N GLU A 51 29.54 -10.49 -20.26
CA GLU A 51 30.10 -10.26 -21.60
C GLU A 51 30.00 -8.78 -22.04
N ARG A 52 28.86 -8.13 -21.75
CA ARG A 52 28.65 -6.72 -22.07
C ARG A 52 29.53 -5.83 -21.18
N LYS A 53 29.64 -6.11 -19.87
CA LYS A 53 30.54 -5.39 -18.96
C LYS A 53 31.99 -5.45 -19.43
N TYR A 54 32.47 -6.62 -19.87
CA TYR A 54 33.80 -6.78 -20.45
C TYR A 54 33.97 -6.03 -21.78
N SER A 55 32.97 -6.06 -22.66
CA SER A 55 33.03 -5.30 -23.94
C SER A 55 33.19 -3.82 -23.68
N LEU A 56 32.30 -3.23 -22.88
CA LEU A 56 32.32 -1.82 -22.53
C LEU A 56 33.62 -1.42 -21.84
N SER A 57 34.12 -2.24 -20.93
CA SER A 57 35.40 -1.98 -20.25
C SER A 57 36.57 -1.96 -21.23
N ARG A 58 36.61 -2.86 -22.23
CA ARG A 58 37.65 -2.85 -23.26
C ARG A 58 37.55 -1.64 -24.18
N GLU A 59 36.33 -1.29 -24.58
CA GLU A 59 36.06 -0.13 -25.42
C GLU A 59 36.49 1.17 -24.71
N LEU A 60 36.18 1.31 -23.41
CA LEU A 60 36.63 2.47 -22.62
C LEU A 60 38.16 2.51 -22.48
N ILE A 61 38.82 1.38 -22.21
CA ILE A 61 40.29 1.32 -22.15
C ILE A 61 40.90 1.73 -23.50
N PHE A 62 40.32 1.27 -24.60
CA PHE A 62 40.74 1.68 -25.94
C PHE A 62 40.57 3.19 -26.18
N CYS A 63 39.45 3.78 -25.74
CA CYS A 63 39.25 5.23 -25.82
C CYS A 63 40.28 5.99 -24.97
N ILE A 64 40.64 5.46 -23.80
CA ILE A 64 41.68 6.04 -22.95
C ILE A 64 43.03 5.97 -23.68
N ASP A 65 43.41 4.81 -24.23
CA ASP A 65 44.66 4.66 -24.98
C ASP A 65 44.72 5.63 -26.18
N ASN A 66 43.63 5.77 -26.95
CA ASN A 66 43.54 6.75 -28.03
C ASN A 66 43.77 8.18 -27.52
N TYR A 67 43.16 8.53 -26.37
CA TYR A 67 43.35 9.84 -25.75
C TYR A 67 44.81 10.05 -25.29
N LEU A 68 45.48 9.00 -24.79
CA LEU A 68 46.90 9.07 -24.41
C LEU A 68 47.80 9.36 -25.63
N GLU A 69 47.48 8.79 -26.79
CA GLU A 69 48.24 9.01 -28.04
C GLU A 69 47.91 10.35 -28.70
N CYS A 70 46.64 10.72 -28.76
CA CYS A 70 46.13 11.93 -29.39
C CYS A 70 45.01 12.54 -28.52
N PRO A 71 45.34 13.49 -27.63
CA PRO A 71 44.38 14.05 -26.67
C PRO A 71 43.16 14.67 -27.37
N ASN A 72 42.02 14.00 -27.26
CA ASN A 72 40.70 14.45 -27.71
C ASN A 72 39.62 13.94 -26.76
N GLU A 73 38.96 14.85 -26.04
CA GLU A 73 37.97 14.49 -25.03
C GLU A 73 36.63 14.02 -25.64
N ASP A 74 36.31 14.43 -26.87
CA ASP A 74 35.00 14.17 -27.49
C ASP A 74 34.67 12.67 -27.55
N GLU A 75 35.61 11.83 -27.99
CA GLU A 75 35.40 10.36 -28.09
C GLU A 75 35.14 9.72 -26.72
N LEU A 76 35.84 10.20 -25.68
CA LEU A 76 35.66 9.72 -24.31
C LEU A 76 34.31 10.15 -23.73
N VAL A 77 33.93 11.42 -23.93
CA VAL A 77 32.67 11.98 -23.46
C VAL A 77 31.50 11.28 -24.13
N ASP A 78 31.50 11.19 -25.46
CA ASP A 78 30.46 10.54 -26.25
C ASP A 78 30.26 9.08 -25.78
N PHE A 79 31.37 8.34 -25.61
CA PHE A 79 31.30 6.97 -25.14
C PHE A 79 30.71 6.86 -23.72
N LEU A 80 31.15 7.69 -22.78
CA LEU A 80 30.71 7.65 -21.38
C LEU A 80 29.27 8.14 -21.21
N ASP A 81 28.81 9.03 -22.08
CA ASP A 81 27.43 9.53 -22.05
C ASP A 81 26.44 8.51 -22.62
N GLU A 82 26.81 7.80 -23.68
CA GLU A 82 26.04 6.66 -24.19
C GLU A 82 26.12 5.44 -23.25
N ASN A 83 27.28 5.22 -22.62
CA ASN A 83 27.57 4.05 -21.78
C ASN A 83 28.05 4.50 -20.40
N LYS A 84 27.08 4.86 -19.55
CA LYS A 84 27.33 5.37 -18.19
C LYS A 84 28.23 4.41 -17.38
N LEU A 85 29.33 4.96 -16.86
CA LEU A 85 30.41 4.21 -16.21
C LEU A 85 29.92 3.30 -15.08
N ILE A 86 28.89 3.69 -14.33
CA ILE A 86 28.34 2.91 -13.22
C ILE A 86 27.96 1.48 -13.61
N LEU A 87 27.48 1.28 -14.84
CA LEU A 87 26.94 0.00 -15.33
C LEU A 87 28.00 -1.11 -15.44
N TYR A 88 29.28 -0.73 -15.58
CA TYR A 88 30.42 -1.64 -15.73
C TYR A 88 31.62 -1.24 -14.87
N TYR A 89 31.41 -0.36 -13.87
CA TYR A 89 32.45 0.26 -13.05
C TYR A 89 33.45 -0.75 -12.46
N PHE A 90 32.96 -1.79 -11.79
CA PHE A 90 33.85 -2.76 -11.13
C PHE A 90 34.69 -3.57 -12.11
N THR A 91 34.08 -4.01 -13.22
CA THR A 91 34.79 -4.73 -14.29
C THR A 91 35.84 -3.84 -14.94
N PHE A 92 35.49 -2.59 -15.25
CA PHE A 92 36.44 -1.62 -15.79
C PHE A 92 37.59 -1.37 -14.81
N TYR A 93 37.29 -1.09 -13.54
CA TYR A 93 38.28 -0.83 -12.50
C TYR A 93 39.29 -1.98 -12.37
N GLU A 94 38.83 -3.23 -12.35
CA GLU A 94 39.70 -4.41 -12.31
C GLU A 94 40.59 -4.52 -13.56
N MET A 95 40.01 -4.32 -14.74
CA MET A 95 40.72 -4.41 -16.00
C MET A 95 41.79 -3.32 -16.14
N ILE A 96 41.43 -2.04 -16.00
CA ILE A 96 42.40 -0.95 -16.12
C ILE A 96 43.50 -1.07 -15.05
N SER A 97 43.17 -1.54 -13.84
CA SER A 97 44.16 -1.81 -12.80
C SER A 97 45.19 -2.85 -13.25
N ALA A 98 44.76 -3.91 -13.93
CA ALA A 98 45.66 -4.91 -14.49
C ALA A 98 46.57 -4.30 -15.58
N TYR A 99 46.01 -3.49 -16.49
CA TYR A 99 46.80 -2.81 -17.53
C TYR A 99 47.89 -1.91 -16.94
N VAL A 100 47.57 -1.15 -15.89
CA VAL A 100 48.52 -0.28 -15.20
C VAL A 100 49.57 -1.08 -14.42
N ASN A 101 49.16 -2.16 -13.73
CA ASN A 101 50.07 -2.96 -12.91
C ASN A 101 51.06 -3.78 -13.77
N ASP A 102 50.63 -4.26 -14.92
CA ASP A 102 51.48 -4.98 -15.88
C ASP A 102 52.29 -4.04 -16.78
N GLY A 103 52.10 -2.72 -16.63
CA GLY A 103 52.89 -1.70 -17.32
C GLY A 103 52.49 -1.44 -18.76
N PHE A 104 51.30 -1.88 -19.19
CA PHE A 104 50.74 -1.53 -20.50
C PHE A 104 50.34 -0.05 -20.58
N ILE A 105 49.93 0.54 -19.46
CA ILE A 105 49.61 1.97 -19.33
C ILE A 105 50.51 2.58 -18.27
N ASP A 106 51.21 3.67 -18.62
CA ASP A 106 52.12 4.35 -17.70
C ASP A 106 51.36 5.04 -16.55
N ARG A 107 51.71 4.68 -15.31
CA ARG A 107 51.04 5.14 -14.09
C ARG A 107 51.10 6.66 -13.92
N LEU A 108 52.24 7.28 -14.22
CA LEU A 108 52.43 8.73 -14.01
C LEU A 108 51.64 9.55 -15.03
N THR A 109 51.64 9.09 -16.28
CA THR A 109 50.85 9.67 -17.37
C THR A 109 49.36 9.60 -17.05
N LEU A 110 48.88 8.42 -16.63
CA LEU A 110 47.48 8.23 -16.27
C LEU A 110 47.07 9.07 -15.04
N SER A 111 47.95 9.20 -14.03
CA SER A 111 47.74 10.13 -12.90
C SER A 111 47.61 11.57 -13.36
N SER A 112 48.48 12.04 -14.25
CA SER A 112 48.45 13.43 -14.72
C SER A 112 47.15 13.74 -15.47
N ILE A 113 46.64 12.80 -16.24
CA ILE A 113 45.41 12.96 -17.02
C ILE A 113 44.18 12.90 -16.11
N ALA A 114 44.16 11.97 -15.16
CA ALA A 114 43.09 11.89 -14.18
C ALA A 114 42.93 13.21 -13.39
N GLU A 115 44.04 13.86 -13.02
CA GLU A 115 44.01 15.18 -12.38
C GLU A 115 43.50 16.28 -13.32
N GLN A 116 43.80 16.21 -14.63
CA GLN A 116 43.27 17.17 -15.60
C GLN A 116 41.75 17.03 -15.72
N PHE A 117 41.23 15.80 -15.85
CA PHE A 117 39.78 15.57 -15.89
C PHE A 117 39.07 16.08 -14.64
N ILE A 118 39.68 15.94 -13.47
CA ILE A 118 39.09 16.45 -12.21
C ILE A 118 39.14 17.97 -12.13
N THR A 119 40.29 18.58 -12.45
CA THR A 119 40.54 20.00 -12.12
C THR A 119 40.18 20.97 -13.24
N LYS A 120 40.04 20.48 -14.49
CA LYS A 120 39.89 21.31 -15.69
C LYS A 120 38.72 20.89 -16.58
N SER A 121 37.79 20.07 -16.09
CA SER A 121 36.56 19.70 -16.80
C SER A 121 35.33 20.15 -16.03
N ASN A 122 34.24 20.37 -16.78
CA ASN A 122 32.88 20.49 -16.24
C ASN A 122 31.98 19.32 -16.70
N GLU A 123 32.54 18.36 -17.45
CA GLU A 123 31.83 17.17 -17.89
C GLU A 123 31.79 16.14 -16.76
N GLU A 124 30.59 15.83 -16.27
CA GLU A 124 30.38 14.91 -15.14
C GLU A 124 31.03 13.54 -15.41
N SER A 125 30.85 13.03 -16.63
CA SER A 125 31.39 11.75 -17.10
C SER A 125 32.92 11.69 -17.01
N LEU A 126 33.63 12.76 -17.42
CA LEU A 126 35.09 12.82 -17.33
C LEU A 126 35.57 12.95 -15.87
N ILE A 127 34.89 13.74 -15.05
CA ILE A 127 35.25 13.89 -13.63
C ILE A 127 35.11 12.54 -12.92
N LYS A 128 34.02 11.80 -13.15
CA LYS A 128 33.81 10.44 -12.62
C LYS A 128 34.91 9.47 -13.05
N LEU A 129 35.29 9.50 -14.33
CA LEU A 129 36.42 8.71 -14.84
C LEU A 129 37.73 9.13 -14.15
N GLY A 130 38.01 10.43 -14.05
CA GLY A 130 39.22 10.95 -13.39
C GLY A 130 39.36 10.51 -11.94
N ILE A 131 38.27 10.58 -11.15
CA ILE A 131 38.25 10.06 -9.76
C ILE A 131 38.59 8.57 -9.73
N THR A 132 37.98 7.80 -10.63
CA THR A 132 38.18 6.35 -10.73
C THR A 132 39.65 6.02 -11.04
N LEU A 133 40.22 6.68 -12.05
CA LEU A 133 41.62 6.51 -12.47
C LEU A 133 42.59 6.89 -11.34
N LEU A 134 42.34 7.98 -10.62
CA LEU A 134 43.15 8.34 -9.44
C LEU A 134 43.12 7.26 -8.37
N GLY A 135 41.98 6.63 -8.11
CA GLY A 135 41.86 5.51 -7.16
C GLY A 135 42.78 4.32 -7.48
N ILE A 136 43.18 4.18 -8.74
CA ILE A 136 44.06 3.11 -9.24
C ILE A 136 45.53 3.52 -9.15
N VAL A 137 45.84 4.75 -9.57
CA VAL A 137 47.22 5.21 -9.73
C VAL A 137 47.81 5.87 -8.50
N ASP A 138 47.01 6.63 -7.74
CA ASP A 138 47.41 7.41 -6.56
C ASP A 138 46.22 7.65 -5.60
N LYS A 139 46.06 6.73 -4.63
CA LYS A 139 44.96 6.79 -3.66
C LYS A 139 45.02 7.96 -2.69
N GLU A 140 46.20 8.51 -2.42
CA GLU A 140 46.30 9.67 -1.52
C GLU A 140 45.81 10.93 -2.24
N LYS A 141 46.15 11.11 -3.52
CA LYS A 141 45.51 12.15 -4.34
C LYS A 141 44.02 11.92 -4.52
N ALA A 142 43.59 10.67 -4.73
CA ALA A 142 42.16 10.35 -4.82
C ALA A 142 41.40 10.81 -3.55
N LYS A 143 41.98 10.65 -2.37
CA LYS A 143 41.42 11.20 -1.12
C LYS A 143 41.43 12.73 -1.13
N ASP A 144 42.53 13.38 -1.50
CA ASP A 144 42.62 14.83 -1.50
C ASP A 144 41.57 15.49 -2.40
N TYR A 145 41.45 15.03 -3.64
CA TYR A 145 40.39 15.48 -4.56
C TYR A 145 39.00 15.02 -4.09
N GLY A 146 38.89 13.81 -3.54
CA GLY A 146 37.65 13.24 -3.03
C GLY A 146 37.06 14.01 -1.84
N ARG A 147 37.88 14.63 -0.98
CA ARG A 147 37.39 15.51 0.11
C ARG A 147 36.65 16.75 -0.40
N VAL A 148 36.94 17.14 -1.65
CA VAL A 148 36.32 18.27 -2.32
C VAL A 148 35.12 17.83 -3.14
N LEU A 149 35.31 16.88 -4.07
CA LEU A 149 34.26 16.46 -4.99
C LEU A 149 33.16 15.63 -4.31
N GLY A 150 33.51 14.81 -3.32
CA GLY A 150 32.58 13.85 -2.74
C GLY A 150 31.42 14.47 -1.96
N ILE A 151 31.44 15.77 -1.68
CA ILE A 151 30.33 16.49 -1.04
C ILE A 151 29.15 16.73 -2.00
N LEU A 152 29.39 16.59 -3.31
CA LEU A 152 28.36 16.58 -4.35
C LEU A 152 27.95 15.13 -4.60
N SER A 153 26.65 14.84 -4.45
CA SER A 153 26.12 13.46 -4.51
C SER A 153 26.44 12.76 -5.83
N GLU A 154 26.50 13.52 -6.92
CA GLU A 154 26.93 13.09 -8.26
C GLU A 154 28.27 12.35 -8.30
N TYR A 155 29.21 12.69 -7.40
CA TYR A 155 30.56 12.10 -7.40
C TYR A 155 30.81 11.17 -6.20
N THR A 156 29.91 11.13 -5.22
CA THR A 156 30.15 10.44 -3.95
C THR A 156 30.42 8.94 -4.13
N PHE A 157 29.69 8.25 -5.04
CA PHE A 157 29.96 6.85 -5.38
C PHE A 157 31.43 6.65 -5.81
N PHE A 158 31.86 7.35 -6.85
CA PHE A 158 33.20 7.21 -7.41
C PHE A 158 34.27 7.57 -6.39
N VAL A 159 34.04 8.61 -5.57
CA VAL A 159 34.96 8.98 -4.49
C VAL A 159 35.09 7.87 -3.46
N VAL A 160 33.99 7.36 -2.91
CA VAL A 160 34.00 6.31 -1.88
C VAL A 160 34.68 5.03 -2.40
N TYR A 161 34.41 4.64 -3.63
CA TYR A 161 35.02 3.43 -4.20
C TYR A 161 36.47 3.63 -4.66
N SER A 162 36.89 4.83 -5.04
CA SER A 162 38.29 5.14 -5.38
C SER A 162 39.25 5.00 -4.19
N VAL A 163 38.75 5.26 -2.98
CA VAL A 163 39.55 5.19 -1.73
C VAL A 163 39.44 3.84 -1.02
N LYS A 164 38.67 2.90 -1.58
CA LYS A 164 38.46 1.58 -0.97
C LYS A 164 39.77 0.81 -0.79
N ASN A 165 39.90 0.07 0.30
CA ASN A 165 41.11 -0.62 0.74
C ASN A 165 42.32 0.30 0.96
N SER A 166 42.13 1.60 1.20
CA SER A 166 43.20 2.51 1.60
C SER A 166 43.36 2.55 3.12
N LYS A 167 44.53 3.01 3.59
CA LYS A 167 44.71 3.30 5.01
C LYS A 167 43.72 4.39 5.43
N ASP A 168 43.07 4.25 6.58
CA ASP A 168 42.10 5.21 7.13
C ASP A 168 40.82 5.41 6.27
N GLU A 169 40.48 4.43 5.41
CA GLU A 169 39.25 4.43 4.59
C GLU A 169 38.00 4.77 5.41
N ASN A 170 37.79 4.08 6.54
CA ASN A 170 36.60 4.28 7.35
C ASN A 170 36.53 5.71 7.92
N THR A 171 37.68 6.30 8.29
CA THR A 171 37.77 7.68 8.75
C THR A 171 37.43 8.66 7.64
N PHE A 172 37.88 8.39 6.41
CA PHE A 172 37.54 9.19 5.24
C PHE A 172 36.02 9.15 4.94
N ILE A 173 35.43 7.95 4.91
CA ILE A 173 33.99 7.79 4.67
C ILE A 173 33.18 8.43 5.79
N PHE A 174 33.61 8.30 7.04
CA PHE A 174 32.97 8.98 8.18
C PHE A 174 33.01 10.50 8.05
N ASP A 175 34.12 11.05 7.56
CA ASP A 175 34.23 12.48 7.32
C ASP A 175 33.31 12.97 6.19
N LEU A 176 33.16 12.15 5.14
CA LEU A 176 32.28 12.43 4.01
C LEU A 176 30.80 12.28 4.39
N LEU A 177 30.45 11.30 5.22
CA LEU A 177 29.09 11.05 5.71
C LEU A 177 28.49 12.29 6.38
N LYS A 178 29.30 13.01 7.17
CA LYS A 178 28.89 14.25 7.86
C LYS A 178 28.58 15.40 6.89
N ARG A 179 29.12 15.37 5.67
CA ARG A 179 29.13 16.47 4.70
C ARG A 179 28.28 16.20 3.45
N THR A 180 27.71 15.01 3.35
CA THR A 180 26.82 14.57 2.26
C THR A 180 25.38 14.49 2.74
N TYR A 181 24.42 14.50 1.82
CA TYR A 181 22.98 14.33 2.06
C TYR A 181 22.39 13.57 0.86
N GLY A 182 21.16 13.06 0.96
CA GLY A 182 20.49 12.35 -0.14
C GLY A 182 21.24 11.09 -0.58
N TYR A 183 21.36 10.89 -1.90
CA TYR A 183 22.04 9.76 -2.52
C TYR A 183 23.53 9.65 -2.14
N GLY A 184 24.24 10.77 -1.98
CA GLY A 184 25.63 10.75 -1.54
C GLY A 184 25.79 10.19 -0.12
N ARG A 185 24.84 10.54 0.78
CA ARG A 185 24.84 10.01 2.14
C ARG A 185 24.54 8.51 2.16
N LEU A 186 23.64 8.01 1.32
CA LEU A 186 23.33 6.58 1.21
C LEU A 186 24.58 5.76 0.87
N ILE A 187 25.39 6.21 -0.09
CA ILE A 187 26.64 5.54 -0.43
C ILE A 187 27.60 5.51 0.75
N CYS A 188 27.74 6.63 1.47
CA CYS A 188 28.57 6.68 2.67
C CYS A 188 28.05 5.72 3.75
N LEU A 189 26.74 5.70 4.02
CA LEU A 189 26.10 4.79 4.97
C LEU A 189 26.33 3.33 4.58
N GLN A 190 26.21 2.99 3.29
CA GLN A 190 26.41 1.64 2.79
C GLN A 190 27.85 1.14 3.00
N ASN A 191 28.85 2.03 2.93
CA ASN A 191 30.27 1.64 2.97
C ASN A 191 30.96 1.89 4.32
N ILE A 192 30.37 2.65 5.25
CA ILE A 192 30.96 2.89 6.57
C ILE A 192 30.82 1.68 7.52
N TYR A 193 31.82 1.46 8.37
CA TYR A 193 31.84 0.46 9.43
C TYR A 193 31.67 1.07 10.83
N PRO A 194 30.80 0.51 11.68
CA PRO A 194 30.46 1.02 13.01
C PRO A 194 31.44 0.56 14.11
N PHE A 195 32.73 0.93 14.01
CA PHE A 195 33.79 0.40 14.88
C PHE A 195 33.70 0.82 16.35
N ASP A 196 33.12 1.98 16.65
CA ASP A 196 32.98 2.50 18.02
C ASP A 196 31.63 3.20 18.23
N ASP A 197 31.32 3.50 19.49
CA ASP A 197 30.06 4.12 19.90
C ASP A 197 29.85 5.53 19.30
N THR A 198 30.91 6.27 19.02
CA THR A 198 30.82 7.61 18.41
C THR A 198 30.40 7.50 16.94
N ILE A 199 31.01 6.56 16.21
CA ILE A 199 30.66 6.30 14.81
C ILE A 199 29.25 5.73 14.72
N LYS A 200 28.87 4.79 15.61
CA LYS A 200 27.51 4.22 15.66
C LYS A 200 26.44 5.30 15.85
N ASP A 201 26.63 6.19 16.83
CA ASP A 201 25.69 7.29 17.10
C ASP A 201 25.52 8.19 15.87
N LYS A 202 26.62 8.53 15.20
CA LYS A 202 26.57 9.37 14.00
C LYS A 202 26.00 8.68 12.77
N ILE A 203 26.26 7.38 12.55
CA ILE A 203 25.61 6.60 11.49
C ILE A 203 24.10 6.66 11.67
N LEU A 204 23.62 6.39 12.88
CA LEU A 204 22.18 6.44 13.18
C LEU A 204 21.62 7.85 12.98
N LEU A 205 22.17 8.86 13.65
CA LEU A 205 21.63 10.22 13.59
C LEU A 205 21.58 10.78 12.17
N LEU A 206 22.62 10.57 11.36
CA LEU A 206 22.68 11.07 9.99
C LEU A 206 21.87 10.22 9.02
N GLY A 207 21.80 8.91 9.23
CA GLY A 207 21.01 8.01 8.38
C GLY A 207 19.51 8.13 8.62
N MET A 208 19.08 8.38 9.86
CA MET A 208 17.69 8.69 10.17
C MET A 208 17.28 10.08 9.65
N ASP A 209 18.26 10.94 9.37
CA ASP A 209 18.08 12.30 8.88
C ASP A 209 18.46 12.39 7.40
N ASN A 210 17.88 11.55 6.54
CA ASN A 210 18.22 11.52 5.11
C ASN A 210 16.95 11.44 4.25
N GLU A 211 16.91 12.23 3.17
CA GLU A 211 15.81 12.24 2.20
C GLU A 211 16.19 11.48 0.91
N GLY A 212 15.19 11.09 0.13
CA GLY A 212 15.35 10.56 -1.24
C GLY A 212 15.18 9.04 -1.37
N LEU A 213 15.52 8.27 -0.32
CA LEU A 213 15.27 6.82 -0.23
C LEU A 213 15.22 6.38 1.26
N GLU A 214 14.24 6.87 2.02
CA GLU A 214 14.13 6.62 3.46
C GLU A 214 14.02 5.12 3.80
N GLY A 215 13.31 4.35 2.97
CA GLY A 215 13.24 2.89 3.06
C GLY A 215 14.61 2.22 3.01
N ILE A 216 15.45 2.64 2.06
CA ILE A 216 16.81 2.09 1.92
C ILE A 216 17.69 2.55 3.09
N SER A 217 17.64 3.83 3.47
CA SER A 217 18.34 4.33 4.67
C SER A 217 18.00 3.48 5.89
N ALA A 218 16.71 3.24 6.15
CA ALA A 218 16.23 2.44 7.27
C ALA A 218 16.72 0.99 7.20
N SER A 219 16.71 0.36 6.01
CA SER A 219 17.24 -1.00 5.79
C SER A 219 18.75 -1.10 6.02
N ILE A 220 19.52 -0.09 5.60
CA ILE A 220 20.96 -0.04 5.85
C ILE A 220 21.24 0.10 7.35
N LEU A 221 20.52 1.00 8.02
CA LEU A 221 20.68 1.23 9.46
C LEU A 221 20.39 -0.03 10.28
N SER A 222 19.28 -0.73 10.00
CA SER A 222 18.89 -1.94 10.75
C SER A 222 19.88 -3.10 10.60
N LYS A 223 20.66 -3.12 9.52
CA LYS A 223 21.71 -4.11 9.27
C LYS A 223 23.08 -3.70 9.81
N LYS A 224 23.37 -2.41 9.89
CA LYS A 224 24.69 -1.91 10.30
C LYS A 224 24.79 -1.64 11.79
N VAL A 225 23.74 -1.15 12.41
CA VAL A 225 23.75 -0.82 13.83
C VAL A 225 22.59 -1.56 14.49
N ASN A 226 22.92 -2.35 15.52
CA ASN A 226 21.92 -2.99 16.35
C ASN A 226 21.03 -1.90 16.98
N LEU A 227 19.76 -1.85 16.57
CA LEU A 227 18.84 -0.79 17.00
C LEU A 227 18.48 -0.89 18.48
N SER A 228 18.53 -2.09 19.09
CA SER A 228 18.37 -2.28 20.53
C SER A 228 19.45 -1.53 21.31
N TRP A 229 20.70 -1.52 20.82
CA TRP A 229 21.80 -0.77 21.42
C TRP A 229 21.47 0.72 21.54
N TYR A 230 20.81 1.31 20.54
CA TYR A 230 20.46 2.74 20.59
C TYR A 230 19.33 3.05 21.58
N LEU A 231 18.42 2.11 21.78
CA LEU A 231 17.29 2.23 22.71
C LEU A 231 17.64 1.88 24.16
N GLU A 232 18.88 1.47 24.45
CA GLU A 232 19.34 1.29 25.82
C GLU A 232 19.17 2.58 26.66
N PRO A 233 18.92 2.46 27.97
CA PRO A 233 18.80 3.61 28.86
C PRO A 233 19.96 4.61 28.71
N CYS A 234 19.63 5.90 28.72
CA CYS A 234 20.57 7.03 28.66
C CYS A 234 21.32 7.23 27.33
N ARG A 235 21.01 6.49 26.26
CA ARG A 235 21.61 6.72 24.92
C ARG A 235 20.74 7.60 24.02
N ILE A 236 19.50 7.18 23.78
CA ILE A 236 18.57 7.94 22.96
C ILE A 236 18.10 9.22 23.67
N LYS A 237 18.08 10.33 22.93
CA LYS A 237 17.53 11.61 23.38
C LYS A 237 16.10 11.78 22.87
N GLU A 238 15.25 12.43 23.65
CA GLU A 238 13.84 12.66 23.34
C GLU A 238 13.63 13.34 22.00
N GLU A 239 14.46 14.33 21.66
CA GLU A 239 14.42 15.06 20.38
C GLU A 239 14.60 14.17 19.13
N TYR A 240 15.18 12.96 19.26
CA TYR A 240 15.41 12.04 18.15
C TYR A 240 14.51 10.81 18.18
N PHE A 241 13.61 10.68 19.16
CA PHE A 241 12.78 9.46 19.30
C PHE A 241 11.91 9.20 18.07
N HIS A 242 11.22 10.23 17.57
CA HIS A 242 10.42 10.18 16.34
C HIS A 242 11.21 9.71 15.11
N LYS A 243 12.52 9.94 15.08
CA LYS A 243 13.38 9.49 13.98
C LYS A 243 13.54 7.96 13.96
N ILE A 244 13.56 7.32 15.13
CA ILE A 244 13.51 5.85 15.22
C ILE A 244 12.14 5.32 14.78
N SER A 245 11.06 6.02 15.15
CA SER A 245 9.71 5.70 14.69
C SER A 245 9.63 5.72 13.15
N LYS A 246 10.23 6.73 12.50
CA LYS A 246 10.37 6.76 11.04
C LYS A 246 11.16 5.57 10.48
N VAL A 247 12.23 5.13 11.14
CA VAL A 247 12.98 3.93 10.72
C VAL A 247 12.08 2.70 10.75
N ILE A 248 11.29 2.52 11.82
CA ILE A 248 10.35 1.39 11.96
C ILE A 248 9.31 1.42 10.83
N ILE A 249 8.67 2.58 10.61
CA ILE A 249 7.68 2.77 9.55
C ILE A 249 8.28 2.41 8.18
N ASN A 250 9.46 2.95 7.86
CA ASN A 250 10.10 2.73 6.57
C ASN A 250 10.54 1.28 6.35
N ILE A 251 10.92 0.56 7.41
CA ILE A 251 11.21 -0.88 7.33
C ILE A 251 9.93 -1.67 7.04
N LEU A 252 8.85 -1.38 7.76
CA LEU A 252 7.59 -2.12 7.66
C LEU A 252 6.79 -1.80 6.39
N LYS A 253 6.94 -0.59 5.83
CA LYS A 253 6.37 -0.22 4.52
C LYS A 253 6.95 -0.99 3.35
N LEU A 254 8.23 -1.39 3.43
CA LEU A 254 8.88 -2.15 2.35
C LEU A 254 8.37 -3.59 2.33
N GLU A 255 8.46 -4.28 3.47
CA GLU A 255 7.89 -5.60 3.65
C GLU A 255 7.49 -5.77 5.11
N GLU A 256 6.24 -6.16 5.36
CA GLU A 256 5.66 -6.31 6.71
C GLU A 256 6.49 -7.25 7.60
N LYS A 257 7.12 -8.26 7.01
CA LYS A 257 7.95 -9.25 7.72
C LYS A 257 9.36 -8.75 8.04
N SER A 258 9.79 -7.59 7.51
CA SER A 258 11.15 -7.09 7.67
C SER A 258 11.54 -6.85 9.13
N ILE A 259 10.59 -6.50 9.99
CA ILE A 259 10.86 -6.26 11.41
C ILE A 259 11.44 -7.50 12.12
N TYR A 260 11.05 -8.70 11.68
CA TYR A 260 11.54 -9.97 12.24
C TYR A 260 12.96 -10.32 11.79
N THR A 261 13.46 -9.67 10.73
CA THR A 261 14.80 -9.90 10.18
C THR A 261 15.88 -9.05 10.87
N ILE A 262 15.47 -8.04 11.66
CA ILE A 262 16.37 -7.17 12.41
C ILE A 262 17.12 -7.97 13.48
N GLU A 263 18.38 -7.63 13.69
CA GLU A 263 19.18 -8.16 14.80
C GLU A 263 18.49 -7.85 16.13
N ASP A 264 18.28 -8.89 16.96
CA ASP A 264 17.65 -8.76 18.29
C ASP A 264 16.25 -8.13 18.25
N SER A 265 15.47 -8.44 17.21
CA SER A 265 14.15 -7.86 16.92
C SER A 265 13.18 -7.85 18.10
N ALA A 266 13.08 -8.95 18.86
CA ALA A 266 12.20 -9.02 20.03
C ALA A 266 12.56 -7.98 21.10
N ASN A 267 13.85 -7.84 21.41
CA ASN A 267 14.33 -6.88 22.39
C ASN A 267 14.21 -5.45 21.86
N PHE A 268 14.50 -5.22 20.57
CA PHE A 268 14.33 -3.93 19.91
C PHE A 268 12.89 -3.42 20.06
N ILE A 269 11.91 -4.24 19.66
CA ILE A 269 10.47 -3.91 19.76
C ILE A 269 10.11 -3.64 21.23
N TRP A 270 10.54 -4.50 22.15
CA TRP A 270 10.22 -4.35 23.57
C TRP A 270 10.81 -3.07 24.19
N LEU A 271 12.05 -2.73 23.88
CA LEU A 271 12.69 -1.49 24.33
C LEU A 271 11.99 -0.27 23.73
N TYR A 272 11.61 -0.33 22.45
CA TYR A 272 10.86 0.72 21.79
C TYR A 272 9.51 0.97 22.47
N LEU A 273 8.73 -0.09 22.71
CA LEU A 273 7.43 -0.02 23.39
C LEU A 273 7.52 0.51 24.83
N LYS A 274 8.63 0.26 25.53
CA LYS A 274 8.88 0.89 26.84
C LYS A 274 9.20 2.37 26.74
N LYS A 275 9.93 2.77 25.70
CA LYS A 275 10.40 4.16 25.54
C LYS A 275 9.33 5.09 24.99
N ILE A 276 8.44 4.58 24.14
CA ILE A 276 7.38 5.39 23.52
C ILE A 276 6.36 5.93 24.54
N ASP A 277 6.16 5.23 25.65
CA ASP A 277 5.35 5.73 26.77
C ASP A 277 5.90 7.03 27.34
N GLU A 278 7.23 7.11 27.50
CA GLU A 278 7.93 8.24 28.11
C GLU A 278 8.22 9.35 27.09
N MET A 279 8.66 8.98 25.88
CA MET A 279 9.28 9.89 24.92
C MET A 279 8.40 10.18 23.69
N GLY A 280 7.42 9.33 23.41
CA GLY A 280 6.56 9.46 22.23
C GLY A 280 5.61 10.64 22.33
N ASN A 281 5.66 11.51 21.31
CA ASN A 281 4.87 12.74 21.25
C ASN A 281 4.56 13.24 19.82
N SER A 282 4.87 12.44 18.80
CA SER A 282 4.67 12.78 17.38
C SER A 282 3.75 11.80 16.66
N LEU A 283 3.24 12.19 15.48
CA LEU A 283 2.45 11.28 14.64
C LEU A 283 3.29 10.13 14.08
N ASP A 284 4.58 10.37 13.81
CA ASP A 284 5.50 9.30 13.43
C ASP A 284 5.55 8.21 14.51
N ASP A 285 5.53 8.60 15.79
CA ASP A 285 5.48 7.65 16.91
C ASP A 285 4.17 6.85 16.90
N MET A 286 3.03 7.50 16.68
CA MET A 286 1.73 6.83 16.57
C MET A 286 1.69 5.85 15.39
N MET A 287 2.17 6.27 14.23
CA MET A 287 2.21 5.45 13.03
C MET A 287 3.16 4.26 13.18
N ALA A 288 4.29 4.42 13.86
CA ALA A 288 5.16 3.30 14.17
C ALA A 288 4.49 2.26 15.08
N ILE A 289 3.68 2.69 16.07
CA ILE A 289 2.88 1.77 16.91
C ILE A 289 1.87 1.00 16.06
N ASP A 290 1.15 1.69 15.18
CA ASP A 290 0.13 1.09 14.30
C ASP A 290 0.74 0.01 13.39
N TYR A 291 1.83 0.36 12.68
CA TYR A 291 2.54 -0.58 11.82
C TYR A 291 3.12 -1.76 12.59
N LEU A 292 3.65 -1.53 13.80
CA LEU A 292 4.11 -2.62 14.67
C LEU A 292 2.95 -3.51 15.11
N GLY A 293 1.81 -2.94 15.47
CA GLY A 293 0.60 -3.67 15.85
C GLY A 293 0.15 -4.59 14.73
N TYR A 294 0.04 -4.05 13.51
CA TYR A 294 -0.30 -4.82 12.32
C TYR A 294 0.71 -5.95 12.06
N ALA A 295 2.01 -5.65 12.08
CA ALA A 295 3.05 -6.64 11.82
C ALA A 295 3.11 -7.75 12.87
N LEU A 296 2.75 -7.46 14.13
CA LEU A 296 2.68 -8.44 15.22
C LEU A 296 1.41 -9.29 15.14
N TYR A 297 0.30 -8.74 14.65
CA TYR A 297 -0.98 -9.42 14.49
C TYR A 297 -1.01 -10.37 13.28
N ALA A 298 -0.36 -9.99 12.17
CA ALA A 298 -0.23 -10.82 10.99
C ALA A 298 0.57 -12.11 11.32
N GLU A 299 -0.12 -13.24 11.52
CA GLU A 299 0.49 -14.54 11.80
C GLU A 299 1.42 -14.95 10.63
N ALA A 300 2.73 -14.83 10.83
CA ALA A 300 3.74 -15.23 9.85
C ALA A 300 4.36 -16.57 10.24
N GLU A 301 3.64 -17.68 9.99
CA GLU A 301 4.04 -19.05 10.39
C GLU A 301 5.49 -19.43 10.01
N ASP A 302 6.06 -18.86 8.94
CA ASP A 302 7.37 -19.23 8.41
C ASP A 302 8.57 -18.35 8.84
N VAL A 303 8.35 -17.18 9.47
CA VAL A 303 9.43 -16.21 9.81
C VAL A 303 9.46 -15.87 11.30
N ASP A 304 8.56 -16.45 12.08
CA ASP A 304 8.32 -16.03 13.45
C ASP A 304 9.44 -16.43 14.42
N ARG A 305 10.34 -15.49 14.69
CA ARG A 305 11.43 -15.64 15.68
C ARG A 305 11.02 -15.20 17.08
N ILE A 306 9.80 -14.68 17.26
CA ILE A 306 9.33 -14.13 18.54
C ILE A 306 8.30 -15.10 19.14
N PRO A 307 8.49 -15.58 20.38
CA PRO A 307 7.52 -16.47 21.02
C PRO A 307 6.12 -15.83 21.08
N LYS A 308 5.07 -16.62 20.77
CA LYS A 308 3.67 -16.16 20.77
C LYS A 308 3.27 -15.41 22.05
N SER A 309 3.66 -15.92 23.22
CA SER A 309 3.36 -15.28 24.50
C SER A 309 4.02 -13.90 24.68
N LEU A 310 5.17 -13.67 24.04
CA LEU A 310 5.83 -12.37 24.06
C LEU A 310 5.18 -11.41 23.06
N LYS A 311 4.71 -11.91 21.91
CA LYS A 311 3.91 -11.11 20.97
C LYS A 311 2.62 -10.62 21.59
N GLU A 312 1.88 -11.50 22.27
CA GLU A 312 0.65 -11.15 22.98
C GLU A 312 0.93 -10.01 23.99
N GLN A 313 2.01 -10.10 24.76
CA GLN A 313 2.43 -9.01 25.67
C GLN A 313 2.80 -7.71 24.94
N MET A 314 3.42 -7.78 23.76
CA MET A 314 3.73 -6.60 22.95
C MET A 314 2.48 -5.94 22.40
N ILE A 315 1.50 -6.73 21.93
CA ILE A 315 0.21 -6.24 21.44
C ILE A 315 -0.58 -5.60 22.58
N ASP A 316 -0.64 -6.25 23.74
CA ASP A 316 -1.27 -5.67 24.94
C ASP A 316 -0.62 -4.33 25.28
N LYS A 317 0.72 -4.27 25.22
CA LYS A 317 1.46 -3.03 25.50
C LYS A 317 1.18 -1.93 24.48
N ILE A 318 1.06 -2.27 23.20
CA ILE A 318 0.65 -1.34 22.14
C ILE A 318 -0.74 -0.76 22.45
N GLY A 319 -1.69 -1.61 22.83
CA GLY A 319 -3.03 -1.19 23.24
C GLY A 319 -3.01 -0.23 24.43
N GLU A 320 -2.18 -0.49 25.45
CA GLU A 320 -2.00 0.43 26.58
C GLU A 320 -1.46 1.80 26.14
N VAL A 321 -0.45 1.80 25.26
CA VAL A 321 0.20 3.02 24.80
C VAL A 321 -0.79 3.87 24.00
N ILE A 322 -1.51 3.26 23.05
CA ILE A 322 -2.32 3.98 22.07
C ILE A 322 -3.55 4.64 22.69
N VAL A 323 -4.17 3.99 23.68
CA VAL A 323 -5.35 4.51 24.39
C VAL A 323 -4.99 5.65 25.36
N SER A 324 -3.70 5.91 25.58
CA SER A 324 -3.25 7.03 26.41
C SER A 324 -3.75 8.38 25.86
N SER A 325 -4.39 9.16 26.73
CA SER A 325 -4.94 10.49 26.39
C SER A 325 -3.93 11.48 25.78
N LYS A 326 -2.62 11.23 25.93
CA LYS A 326 -1.57 12.07 25.35
C LYS A 326 -1.58 12.11 23.82
N TRP A 327 -2.14 11.09 23.17
CA TRP A 327 -2.13 10.97 21.71
C TRP A 327 -3.26 11.74 21.02
N LYS A 328 -4.37 12.02 21.71
CA LYS A 328 -5.51 12.75 21.12
C LYS A 328 -5.12 14.12 20.54
N PRO A 329 -4.34 14.98 21.24
CA PRO A 329 -3.89 16.26 20.67
C PRO A 329 -2.98 16.09 19.46
N VAL A 330 -2.06 15.10 19.51
CA VAL A 330 -1.11 14.80 18.42
C VAL A 330 -1.87 14.36 17.16
N PHE A 331 -2.81 13.43 17.33
CA PHE A 331 -3.72 12.96 16.30
C PHE A 331 -4.50 14.11 15.66
N ARG A 332 -5.17 14.93 16.48
CA ARG A 332 -6.02 16.04 15.98
C ARG A 332 -5.23 17.10 15.23
N GLN A 333 -4.05 17.45 15.72
CA GLN A 333 -3.17 18.37 15.00
C GLN A 333 -2.80 17.80 13.62
N GLY A 334 -2.37 16.53 13.58
CA GLY A 334 -2.04 15.85 12.34
C GLY A 334 -3.16 15.80 11.33
N LEU A 335 -4.35 15.45 11.79
CA LEU A 335 -5.55 15.32 10.97
C LEU A 335 -5.88 16.65 10.29
N VAL A 336 -5.86 17.75 11.03
CA VAL A 336 -6.14 19.09 10.49
C VAL A 336 -5.07 19.56 9.50
N GLU A 337 -3.80 19.20 9.73
CA GLU A 337 -2.69 19.54 8.85
C GLU A 337 -2.61 18.64 7.60
N GLY A 338 -3.24 17.45 7.64
CA GLY A 338 -3.24 16.48 6.55
C GLY A 338 -1.85 15.89 6.27
N LEU A 339 -1.17 15.44 7.33
CA LEU A 339 0.23 15.00 7.27
C LEU A 339 0.41 13.57 6.74
N TYR A 340 -0.50 12.65 7.05
CA TYR A 340 -0.51 11.27 6.53
C TYR A 340 -1.71 11.01 5.61
N ASP A 341 -1.87 9.78 5.14
CA ASP A 341 -3.03 9.31 4.40
C ASP A 341 -4.29 9.21 5.26
N VAL A 342 -5.46 9.18 4.62
CA VAL A 342 -6.75 9.21 5.32
C VAL A 342 -7.00 7.88 6.04
N ASP A 343 -6.58 6.76 5.45
CA ASP A 343 -6.77 5.42 6.04
C ASP A 343 -6.08 5.31 7.40
N PHE A 344 -4.85 5.82 7.52
CA PHE A 344 -4.15 5.94 8.80
C PHE A 344 -5.00 6.64 9.88
N TYR A 345 -5.59 7.79 9.57
CA TYR A 345 -6.38 8.53 10.56
C TYR A 345 -7.65 7.79 10.97
N TYR A 346 -8.34 7.13 10.04
CA TYR A 346 -9.54 6.36 10.38
C TYR A 346 -9.21 5.13 11.24
N ASN A 347 -8.15 4.40 10.89
CA ASN A 347 -7.69 3.24 11.68
C ASN A 347 -7.32 3.64 13.11
N ILE A 348 -6.52 4.70 13.26
CA ILE A 348 -6.12 5.19 14.58
C ILE A 348 -7.28 5.82 15.34
N GLY A 349 -8.13 6.58 14.65
CA GLY A 349 -9.28 7.26 15.24
C GLY A 349 -10.23 6.29 15.95
N GLU A 350 -10.48 5.12 15.34
CA GLU A 350 -11.24 4.05 15.98
C GLU A 350 -10.57 3.55 17.26
N LEU A 351 -9.25 3.31 17.24
CA LEU A 351 -8.49 2.79 18.39
C LEU A 351 -8.46 3.76 19.58
N ILE A 352 -8.46 5.08 19.34
CA ILE A 352 -8.40 6.11 20.40
C ILE A 352 -9.75 6.73 20.74
N ASP A 353 -10.84 6.18 20.19
CA ASP A 353 -12.20 6.67 20.36
C ASP A 353 -12.33 8.17 19.99
N GLU A 354 -11.86 8.52 18.78
CA GLU A 354 -11.95 9.85 18.19
C GLU A 354 -12.77 9.81 16.89
N THR A 355 -13.83 10.61 16.84
CA THR A 355 -14.66 10.72 15.64
C THR A 355 -14.07 11.72 14.64
N ILE A 356 -13.97 11.33 13.37
CA ILE A 356 -13.52 12.19 12.29
C ILE A 356 -14.74 12.78 11.57
N GLU A 357 -14.82 14.10 11.52
CA GLU A 357 -15.88 14.79 10.78
C GLU A 357 -15.39 15.22 9.39
N PHE A 358 -16.32 15.43 8.44
CA PHE A 358 -15.99 15.89 7.10
C PHE A 358 -15.19 17.20 7.11
N ASP A 359 -15.46 18.07 8.07
CA ASP A 359 -14.79 19.36 8.19
C ASP A 359 -13.29 19.23 8.56
N ASP A 360 -12.90 18.13 9.20
CA ASP A 360 -11.51 17.79 9.51
C ASP A 360 -10.73 17.39 8.24
N LEU A 361 -11.42 16.83 7.23
CA LEU A 361 -10.82 16.28 6.02
C LEU A 361 -10.54 17.31 4.92
N LYS A 362 -10.75 18.61 5.20
CA LYS A 362 -10.58 19.69 4.22
C LYS A 362 -9.15 19.80 3.68
N ALA A 363 -8.13 19.54 4.50
CA ALA A 363 -6.74 19.60 4.06
C ALA A 363 -6.46 18.58 2.95
N PHE A 364 -6.94 17.35 3.12
CA PHE A 364 -6.81 16.26 2.15
C PHE A 364 -7.52 16.59 0.84
N LEU A 365 -8.78 17.01 0.93
CA LEU A 365 -9.61 17.35 -0.23
C LEU A 365 -9.11 18.59 -0.98
N LYS A 366 -8.44 19.52 -0.29
CA LYS A 366 -7.78 20.67 -0.93
C LYS A 366 -6.54 20.23 -1.74
N ARG A 367 -5.80 19.26 -1.23
CA ARG A 367 -4.60 18.70 -1.89
C ARG A 367 -4.97 17.82 -3.07
N ASN A 368 -5.97 16.97 -2.89
CA ASN A 368 -6.52 16.10 -3.92
C ASN A 368 -8.05 16.00 -3.76
N PRO A 369 -8.84 16.71 -4.59
CA PRO A 369 -10.29 16.63 -4.56
C PRO A 369 -10.87 15.25 -4.91
N LEU A 370 -10.07 14.39 -5.55
CA LEU A 370 -10.41 13.02 -5.96
C LEU A 370 -9.78 11.98 -5.00
N ASN A 371 -9.59 12.34 -3.74
CA ASN A 371 -9.10 11.40 -2.72
C ASN A 371 -10.20 10.37 -2.39
N MET A 372 -10.08 9.16 -2.95
CA MET A 372 -11.08 8.10 -2.83
C MET A 372 -11.31 7.63 -1.40
N ALA A 373 -10.27 7.61 -0.56
CA ALA A 373 -10.37 7.20 0.84
C ALA A 373 -11.31 8.13 1.63
N VAL A 374 -11.31 9.44 1.34
CA VAL A 374 -12.28 10.37 1.95
C VAL A 374 -13.71 9.99 1.57
N TYR A 375 -13.98 9.69 0.30
CA TYR A 375 -15.32 9.32 -0.16
C TYR A 375 -15.79 8.00 0.45
N TYR A 376 -14.87 7.05 0.59
CA TYR A 376 -15.13 5.77 1.23
C TYR A 376 -15.46 5.95 2.72
N HIS A 377 -14.53 6.50 3.50
CA HIS A 377 -14.67 6.54 4.97
C HIS A 377 -15.79 7.45 5.47
N VAL A 378 -16.00 8.60 4.83
CA VAL A 378 -17.14 9.48 5.18
C VAL A 378 -18.47 8.77 4.89
N GLY A 379 -18.52 7.98 3.82
CA GLY A 379 -19.69 7.16 3.50
C GLY A 379 -19.90 6.01 4.47
N ASP A 380 -18.85 5.27 4.78
CA ASP A 380 -18.92 4.09 5.63
C ASP A 380 -19.28 4.45 7.09
N THR A 381 -18.68 5.51 7.64
CA THR A 381 -18.76 5.80 9.09
C THR A 381 -19.38 7.17 9.45
N GLY A 382 -19.43 8.12 8.52
CA GLY A 382 -19.77 9.53 8.84
C GLY A 382 -21.26 9.82 9.05
N GLY A 383 -22.16 8.93 8.61
CA GLY A 383 -23.60 9.12 8.75
C GLY A 383 -24.21 10.16 7.80
N LYS A 384 -25.51 10.42 7.99
CA LYS A 384 -26.33 11.15 7.01
C LYS A 384 -25.95 12.63 6.81
N GLU A 385 -25.58 13.34 7.88
CA GLU A 385 -25.23 14.77 7.79
C GLU A 385 -23.86 14.98 7.14
N GLU A 386 -22.87 14.16 7.47
CA GLU A 386 -21.55 14.22 6.84
C GLU A 386 -21.63 13.86 5.35
N MET A 387 -22.46 12.88 4.99
CA MET A 387 -22.72 12.55 3.58
C MET A 387 -23.35 13.70 2.79
N LYS A 388 -24.20 14.53 3.39
CA LYS A 388 -24.72 15.74 2.73
C LYS A 388 -23.62 16.77 2.50
N LYS A 389 -22.67 16.91 3.43
CA LYS A 389 -21.50 17.79 3.24
C LYS A 389 -20.62 17.27 2.10
N LEU A 390 -20.35 15.97 2.05
CA LEU A 390 -19.61 15.32 0.96
C LEU A 390 -20.31 15.51 -0.39
N LEU A 391 -21.63 15.29 -0.48
CA LEU A 391 -22.40 15.53 -1.70
C LEU A 391 -22.26 16.97 -2.20
N LYS A 392 -22.38 17.95 -1.29
CA LYS A 392 -22.23 19.37 -1.63
C LYS A 392 -20.83 19.70 -2.13
N PHE A 393 -19.80 19.05 -1.58
CA PHE A 393 -18.43 19.17 -2.06
C PHE A 393 -18.26 18.54 -3.44
N ALA A 394 -18.65 17.28 -3.60
CA ALA A 394 -18.51 16.50 -4.82
C ALA A 394 -19.20 17.18 -6.01
N LYS A 395 -20.39 17.75 -5.83
CA LYS A 395 -21.09 18.53 -6.87
C LYS A 395 -20.28 19.71 -7.42
N LYS A 396 -19.28 20.20 -6.69
CA LYS A 396 -18.43 21.34 -7.10
C LYS A 396 -17.07 20.93 -7.64
N THR A 397 -16.62 19.71 -7.37
CA THR A 397 -15.22 19.31 -7.56
C THR A 397 -15.04 18.09 -8.45
N LEU A 398 -16.02 17.18 -8.52
CA LEU A 398 -15.94 16.05 -9.42
C LEU A 398 -16.02 16.51 -10.88
N PRO A 399 -15.16 15.98 -11.78
CA PRO A 399 -15.16 16.32 -13.20
C PRO A 399 -16.30 15.59 -13.92
N PHE A 400 -17.55 15.99 -13.66
CA PHE A 400 -18.72 15.32 -14.24
C PHE A 400 -18.70 15.27 -15.76
N ASP A 401 -18.15 16.28 -16.44
CA ASP A 401 -18.05 16.30 -17.90
C ASP A 401 -17.11 15.20 -18.43
N GLU A 402 -16.10 14.81 -17.66
CA GLU A 402 -15.17 13.72 -18.01
C GLU A 402 -15.71 12.35 -17.60
N ILE A 403 -16.46 12.28 -16.49
CA ILE A 403 -17.04 11.03 -15.99
C ILE A 403 -18.28 10.64 -16.81
N ASN A 404 -19.16 11.60 -17.08
CA ASN A 404 -20.42 11.45 -17.80
C ASN A 404 -20.26 11.77 -19.30
N CYS A 405 -19.15 11.35 -19.91
CA CYS A 405 -18.83 11.64 -21.31
C CYS A 405 -19.44 10.64 -22.31
N GLY A 406 -20.19 9.64 -21.83
CA GLY A 406 -20.80 8.58 -22.64
C GLY A 406 -20.55 7.20 -22.04
N SER A 407 -21.50 6.28 -22.26
CA SER A 407 -21.39 4.90 -21.75
C SER A 407 -20.24 4.15 -22.43
N GLU A 408 -19.17 3.89 -21.68
CA GLU A 408 -18.09 2.96 -22.04
C GLU A 408 -18.25 1.65 -21.25
N ASP A 409 -17.65 0.55 -21.71
CA ASP A 409 -17.65 -0.74 -20.97
C ASP A 409 -16.43 -0.82 -20.02
N LEU A 410 -16.21 0.22 -19.21
CA LEU A 410 -15.12 0.28 -18.25
C LEU A 410 -15.45 -0.59 -17.02
N LYS A 411 -14.66 -1.64 -16.80
CA LYS A 411 -14.81 -2.57 -15.67
C LYS A 411 -13.84 -2.24 -14.55
N GLN A 412 -14.04 -2.88 -13.40
CA GLN A 412 -13.18 -2.69 -12.23
C GLN A 412 -11.72 -3.07 -12.52
N ASP A 413 -11.48 -4.13 -13.27
CA ASP A 413 -10.13 -4.60 -13.63
C ASP A 413 -9.38 -3.66 -14.61
N ASP A 414 -10.11 -2.75 -15.27
CA ASP A 414 -9.57 -1.80 -16.23
C ASP A 414 -9.20 -0.45 -15.57
N LEU A 415 -9.48 -0.27 -14.27
CA LEU A 415 -9.30 0.99 -13.58
C LEU A 415 -7.82 1.32 -13.36
N THR A 416 -7.49 2.59 -13.60
CA THR A 416 -6.16 3.17 -13.34
C THR A 416 -6.29 4.41 -12.47
N SER A 417 -5.17 5.04 -12.10
CA SER A 417 -5.15 6.31 -11.37
C SER A 417 -5.88 7.45 -12.08
N ASN A 418 -6.09 7.36 -13.40
CA ASN A 418 -6.89 8.32 -14.17
C ASN A 418 -8.40 8.21 -13.92
N ASN A 419 -8.84 7.14 -13.25
CA ASN A 419 -10.26 6.86 -12.99
C ASN A 419 -10.68 7.17 -11.54
N ASN A 420 -9.86 7.89 -10.78
CA ASN A 420 -10.18 8.25 -9.39
C ASN A 420 -11.52 8.99 -9.25
N GLY A 421 -11.86 9.85 -10.23
CA GLY A 421 -13.15 10.56 -10.26
C GLY A 421 -14.35 9.61 -10.39
N ASP A 422 -14.24 8.57 -11.22
CA ASP A 422 -15.27 7.56 -11.40
C ASP A 422 -15.50 6.76 -10.11
N ILE A 423 -14.43 6.39 -9.42
CA ILE A 423 -14.47 5.65 -8.15
C ILE A 423 -15.10 6.52 -7.05
N CYS A 424 -14.72 7.81 -6.97
CA CYS A 424 -15.35 8.77 -6.05
C CYS A 424 -16.86 8.91 -6.32
N LEU A 425 -17.29 9.01 -7.58
CA LEU A 425 -18.71 9.05 -7.94
C LEU A 425 -19.41 7.75 -7.53
N MET A 426 -18.81 6.60 -7.80
CA MET A 426 -19.36 5.30 -7.40
C MET A 426 -19.60 5.22 -5.89
N PHE A 427 -18.61 5.59 -5.06
CA PHE A 427 -18.80 5.63 -3.60
C PHE A 427 -19.91 6.59 -3.20
N LEU A 428 -19.93 7.79 -3.79
CA LEU A 428 -20.96 8.79 -3.52
C LEU A 428 -22.37 8.23 -3.81
N LEU A 429 -22.60 7.67 -5.00
CA LEU A 429 -23.89 7.10 -5.39
C LEU A 429 -24.31 5.95 -4.46
N ARG A 430 -23.38 5.06 -4.12
CA ARG A 430 -23.63 3.93 -3.21
C ARG A 430 -24.11 4.42 -1.85
N PHE A 431 -23.31 5.24 -1.18
CA PHE A 431 -23.60 5.66 0.19
C PHE A 431 -24.81 6.61 0.27
N LEU A 432 -25.04 7.47 -0.73
CA LEU A 432 -26.28 8.26 -0.77
C LEU A 432 -27.53 7.36 -0.80
N MET A 433 -27.47 6.25 -1.53
CA MET A 433 -28.57 5.30 -1.61
C MET A 433 -28.79 4.56 -0.28
N GLU A 434 -27.70 4.18 0.41
CA GLU A 434 -27.72 3.52 1.73
C GLU A 434 -28.33 4.45 2.80
N TYR A 435 -27.94 5.72 2.85
CA TYR A 435 -28.50 6.71 3.79
C TYR A 435 -29.87 7.29 3.39
N ASN A 436 -30.45 6.82 2.27
CA ASN A 436 -31.67 7.36 1.68
C ASN A 436 -31.60 8.90 1.55
N ILE A 437 -30.53 9.41 0.94
CA ILE A 437 -30.38 10.80 0.52
C ILE A 437 -30.73 10.87 -0.97
N GLU A 438 -31.67 11.74 -1.31
CA GLU A 438 -32.24 11.82 -2.65
C GLU A 438 -31.58 12.92 -3.47
N ASP A 439 -31.18 12.58 -4.70
CA ASP A 439 -30.58 13.52 -5.65
C ASP A 439 -30.84 13.04 -7.09
N ASP A 440 -32.09 13.19 -7.56
CA ASP A 440 -32.53 12.65 -8.85
C ASP A 440 -31.64 13.14 -10.02
N GLU A 441 -31.16 14.39 -9.96
CA GLU A 441 -30.28 14.99 -10.97
C GLU A 441 -28.91 14.26 -11.06
N LEU A 442 -28.29 13.96 -9.92
CA LEU A 442 -27.02 13.24 -9.87
C LEU A 442 -27.16 11.82 -10.44
N TYR A 443 -28.20 11.07 -10.04
CA TYR A 443 -28.40 9.71 -10.55
C TYR A 443 -28.78 9.71 -12.04
N LEU A 444 -29.60 10.66 -12.51
CA LEU A 444 -29.95 10.74 -13.93
C LEU A 444 -28.75 11.08 -14.81
N SER A 445 -27.90 12.01 -14.40
CA SER A 445 -26.67 12.32 -15.13
C SER A 445 -25.68 11.14 -15.14
N SER A 446 -25.57 10.43 -14.02
CA SER A 446 -24.68 9.27 -13.85
C SER A 446 -25.11 8.03 -14.66
N LEU A 447 -26.28 8.02 -15.30
CA LEU A 447 -26.64 6.99 -16.30
C LEU A 447 -25.76 7.01 -17.55
N SER A 448 -25.06 8.13 -17.79
CA SER A 448 -24.11 8.29 -18.90
C SER A 448 -22.65 8.19 -18.47
N ALA A 449 -22.40 7.80 -17.22
CA ALA A 449 -21.05 7.63 -16.69
C ALA A 449 -20.30 6.54 -17.47
N ARG A 450 -19.01 6.73 -17.72
CA ARG A 450 -18.15 5.73 -18.39
C ARG A 450 -17.94 4.46 -17.56
N PHE A 451 -17.91 4.57 -16.22
CA PHE A 451 -17.78 3.42 -15.32
C PHE A 451 -19.09 2.66 -15.14
N ASN A 452 -19.06 1.34 -15.38
CA ASN A 452 -20.23 0.46 -15.36
C ASN A 452 -21.01 0.49 -14.04
N GLU A 453 -20.31 0.52 -12.90
CA GLU A 453 -20.95 0.47 -11.58
C GLU A 453 -21.75 1.74 -11.25
N CYS A 454 -21.31 2.92 -11.71
CA CYS A 454 -22.08 4.16 -11.57
C CYS A 454 -23.43 4.07 -12.29
N ARG A 455 -23.45 3.49 -13.51
CA ARG A 455 -24.69 3.29 -14.27
C ARG A 455 -25.61 2.28 -13.60
N LYS A 456 -25.06 1.15 -13.11
CA LYS A 456 -25.82 0.13 -12.37
C LYS A 456 -26.48 0.70 -11.10
N LEU A 457 -25.73 1.45 -10.28
CA LEU A 457 -26.25 2.12 -9.09
C LEU A 457 -27.37 3.11 -9.45
N SER A 458 -27.21 3.85 -10.54
CA SER A 458 -28.23 4.80 -11.02
C SER A 458 -29.52 4.12 -11.46
N LEU A 459 -29.45 3.01 -12.17
CA LEU A 459 -30.62 2.22 -12.53
C LEU A 459 -31.34 1.64 -11.29
N LYS A 460 -30.57 1.15 -10.32
CA LYS A 460 -31.09 0.66 -9.02
C LYS A 460 -31.84 1.78 -8.28
N TYR A 461 -31.30 3.00 -8.28
CA TYR A 461 -31.95 4.16 -7.68
C TYR A 461 -33.30 4.48 -8.35
N LEU A 462 -33.33 4.55 -9.69
CA LEU A 462 -34.55 4.84 -10.45
C LEU A 462 -35.65 3.80 -10.21
N LYS A 463 -35.29 2.51 -10.13
CA LYS A 463 -36.20 1.41 -9.78
C LYS A 463 -36.77 1.61 -8.38
N LYS A 464 -35.89 1.80 -7.37
CA LYS A 464 -36.27 2.00 -5.96
C LYS A 464 -37.22 3.20 -5.77
N ARG A 465 -37.01 4.29 -6.49
CA ARG A 465 -37.84 5.52 -6.44
C ARG A 465 -39.06 5.49 -7.36
N ASN A 466 -39.24 4.42 -8.15
CA ASN A 466 -40.32 4.29 -9.12
C ASN A 466 -40.35 5.41 -10.18
N LEU A 467 -39.19 6.03 -10.45
CA LEU A 467 -39.04 7.16 -11.37
C LEU A 467 -39.18 6.73 -12.84
N VAL A 468 -39.00 5.44 -13.11
CA VAL A 468 -39.16 4.81 -14.44
C VAL A 468 -40.57 4.98 -15.02
N LYS A 469 -41.57 5.40 -14.23
CA LYS A 469 -42.91 5.75 -14.71
C LYS A 469 -42.99 7.10 -15.42
N ASN A 470 -42.02 7.98 -15.21
CA ASN A 470 -41.98 9.27 -15.87
C ASN A 470 -41.65 9.06 -17.36
N LYS A 471 -42.49 9.60 -18.25
CA LYS A 471 -42.33 9.48 -19.70
C LYS A 471 -40.97 9.99 -20.20
N ASP A 472 -40.49 11.11 -19.64
CA ASP A 472 -39.22 11.72 -20.06
C ASP A 472 -38.04 10.80 -19.68
N ILE A 473 -38.12 10.17 -18.50
CA ILE A 473 -37.12 9.19 -18.05
C ILE A 473 -37.19 7.91 -18.89
N GLN A 474 -38.38 7.48 -19.31
CA GLN A 474 -38.51 6.34 -20.23
C GLN A 474 -37.91 6.62 -21.60
N GLU A 475 -38.08 7.81 -22.15
CA GLU A 475 -37.46 8.21 -23.42
C GLU A 475 -35.94 8.27 -23.29
N LEU A 476 -35.42 8.81 -22.19
CA LEU A 476 -33.99 8.80 -21.88
C LEU A 476 -33.42 7.37 -21.79
N LEU A 477 -34.09 6.49 -21.04
CA LEU A 477 -33.66 5.09 -20.90
C LEU A 477 -33.69 4.34 -22.23
N LYS A 478 -34.68 4.61 -23.11
CA LYS A 478 -34.70 4.03 -24.47
C LYS A 478 -33.49 4.47 -25.28
N ALA A 479 -33.20 5.77 -25.29
CA ALA A 479 -32.03 6.30 -25.99
C ALA A 479 -30.71 5.70 -25.48
N LEU A 480 -30.58 5.55 -24.15
CA LEU A 480 -29.41 4.92 -23.53
C LEU A 480 -29.28 3.43 -23.88
N ALA A 481 -30.39 2.68 -23.91
CA ALA A 481 -30.36 1.26 -24.26
C ALA A 481 -29.79 1.01 -25.67
N ASP A 482 -30.07 1.92 -26.61
CA ASP A 482 -29.57 1.84 -27.98
C ASP A 482 -28.05 2.02 -28.05
N THR A 483 -27.48 2.88 -27.20
CA THR A 483 -26.05 3.23 -27.20
C THR A 483 -25.21 2.47 -26.17
N GLU A 484 -25.82 1.78 -25.20
CA GLU A 484 -25.13 1.14 -24.07
C GLU A 484 -24.21 -0.02 -24.52
N PRO A 485 -22.87 0.08 -24.39
CA PRO A 485 -21.97 -0.99 -24.84
C PRO A 485 -22.08 -2.26 -24.01
N ASN A 486 -22.36 -2.15 -22.70
CA ASN A 486 -22.41 -3.29 -21.81
C ASN A 486 -23.76 -4.03 -21.94
N ARG A 487 -23.70 -5.32 -22.31
CA ARG A 487 -24.90 -6.14 -22.58
C ARG A 487 -25.78 -6.35 -21.34
N GLU A 488 -25.18 -6.49 -20.17
CA GLU A 488 -25.88 -6.69 -18.90
C GLU A 488 -26.66 -5.43 -18.53
N ILE A 489 -26.01 -4.27 -18.57
CA ILE A 489 -26.64 -2.96 -18.28
C ILE A 489 -27.76 -2.68 -19.29
N ARG A 490 -27.52 -2.93 -20.59
CA ARG A 490 -28.57 -2.81 -21.61
C ARG A 490 -29.78 -3.69 -21.27
N GLY A 491 -29.54 -4.94 -20.85
CA GLY A 491 -30.59 -5.86 -20.41
C GLY A 491 -31.40 -5.30 -19.23
N LYS A 492 -30.72 -4.75 -18.22
CA LYS A 492 -31.36 -4.10 -17.06
C LYS A 492 -32.20 -2.89 -17.47
N ILE A 493 -31.72 -2.05 -18.38
CA ILE A 493 -32.49 -0.90 -18.90
C ILE A 493 -33.78 -1.37 -19.61
N LEU A 494 -33.67 -2.38 -20.49
CA LEU A 494 -34.82 -2.90 -21.22
C LEU A 494 -35.85 -3.54 -20.29
N LYS A 495 -35.41 -4.30 -19.28
CA LYS A 495 -36.31 -4.84 -18.24
C LYS A 495 -37.06 -3.73 -17.49
N LEU A 496 -36.41 -2.60 -17.20
CA LEU A 496 -37.06 -1.46 -16.55
C LEU A 496 -38.12 -0.78 -17.44
N ILE A 497 -37.88 -0.68 -18.74
CA ILE A 497 -38.82 -0.04 -19.70
C ILE A 497 -40.00 -0.97 -20.01
N TYR A 498 -39.73 -2.24 -20.25
CA TYR A 498 -40.67 -3.23 -20.80
C TYR A 498 -41.06 -4.31 -19.79
N SER A 499 -41.02 -4.00 -18.49
CA SER A 499 -41.47 -4.90 -17.42
C SER A 499 -42.95 -5.27 -17.67
N ASP A 500 -43.13 -6.38 -18.41
CA ASP A 500 -44.39 -7.01 -18.73
C ASP A 500 -44.96 -7.58 -17.44
N LYS A 501 -45.87 -6.83 -16.83
CA LYS A 501 -46.69 -7.27 -15.69
C LYS A 501 -47.58 -8.49 -15.99
N ASP A 502 -47.54 -9.05 -17.19
CA ASP A 502 -48.41 -10.15 -17.61
C ASP A 502 -47.85 -11.56 -17.37
N LYS A 503 -46.61 -11.72 -16.87
CA LYS A 503 -46.06 -13.05 -16.51
C LYS A 503 -46.15 -13.43 -15.03
N SER A 504 -46.62 -12.54 -14.15
CA SER A 504 -46.72 -12.83 -12.71
C SER A 504 -47.91 -13.73 -12.33
N LYS A 505 -48.87 -13.97 -13.24
CA LYS A 505 -50.05 -14.81 -12.94
C LYS A 505 -49.75 -16.31 -12.81
N ASP A 506 -48.61 -16.79 -13.32
CA ASP A 506 -48.23 -18.22 -13.29
C ASP A 506 -47.13 -18.55 -12.27
N LYS A 507 -46.63 -17.56 -11.50
CA LYS A 507 -45.57 -17.77 -10.50
C LYS A 507 -46.15 -18.14 -9.14
N ILE A 508 -45.52 -19.08 -8.45
CA ILE A 508 -46.00 -19.65 -7.19
C ILE A 508 -45.49 -18.82 -6.01
N GLU A 509 -46.41 -18.30 -5.21
CA GLU A 509 -46.12 -17.75 -3.88
C GLU A 509 -46.44 -18.80 -2.81
N GLU A 510 -45.44 -19.20 -2.04
CA GLU A 510 -45.59 -20.19 -0.96
C GLU A 510 -44.96 -19.65 0.31
N ILE A 511 -45.71 -19.73 1.41
CA ILE A 511 -45.24 -19.36 2.74
C ILE A 511 -45.32 -20.60 3.62
N ILE A 512 -44.18 -20.98 4.19
CA ILE A 512 -44.03 -22.11 5.09
C ILE A 512 -43.75 -21.63 6.52
N ASN A 513 -44.17 -22.42 7.51
CA ASN A 513 -43.77 -22.16 8.89
C ASN A 513 -42.28 -22.53 9.09
N VAL A 514 -41.47 -21.53 9.46
CA VAL A 514 -40.01 -21.65 9.67
C VAL A 514 -39.58 -21.38 11.12
N LYS A 515 -40.51 -21.31 12.08
CA LYS A 515 -40.19 -20.94 13.47
C LYS A 515 -39.12 -21.82 14.11
N ASN A 516 -39.06 -23.10 13.76
CA ASN A 516 -38.08 -24.04 14.32
C ASN A 516 -36.72 -23.95 13.62
N GLN A 517 -36.67 -23.31 12.45
CA GLN A 517 -35.49 -23.14 11.61
C GLN A 517 -34.76 -21.83 11.87
N ILE A 518 -35.36 -20.89 12.61
CA ILE A 518 -34.70 -19.64 12.99
C ILE A 518 -33.41 -19.97 13.76
N ILE A 519 -32.29 -19.49 13.23
CA ILE A 519 -30.94 -19.71 13.75
C ILE A 519 -30.29 -18.35 13.96
N THR A 520 -29.55 -18.23 15.05
CA THR A 520 -28.65 -17.10 15.30
C THR A 520 -27.23 -17.62 15.06
N PRO A 521 -26.46 -17.02 14.14
CA PRO A 521 -25.09 -17.45 13.85
C PRO A 521 -24.22 -17.50 15.11
N HIS A 522 -23.32 -18.48 15.17
CA HIS A 522 -22.37 -18.65 16.27
C HIS A 522 -20.94 -18.83 15.73
N ILE A 523 -19.93 -18.37 16.46
CA ILE A 523 -18.50 -18.46 16.07
C ILE A 523 -17.98 -19.90 15.86
N LYS A 524 -18.78 -20.91 16.22
CA LYS A 524 -18.46 -22.34 16.05
C LYS A 524 -19.28 -23.00 14.93
N ASP A 525 -20.07 -22.22 14.21
CA ASP A 525 -20.78 -22.70 13.03
C ASP A 525 -19.76 -23.07 11.93
N ILE A 526 -20.07 -24.10 11.16
CA ILE A 526 -19.14 -24.68 10.19
C ILE A 526 -19.74 -24.56 8.79
N SER A 527 -19.06 -23.84 7.91
CA SER A 527 -19.37 -23.83 6.47
C SER A 527 -19.17 -25.24 5.89
N LEU A 528 -20.17 -25.75 5.18
CA LEU A 528 -20.15 -27.10 4.61
C LEU A 528 -19.83 -27.07 3.12
N MET A 529 -20.60 -26.27 2.37
CA MET A 529 -20.51 -26.19 0.91
C MET A 529 -21.35 -25.04 0.35
N THR A 530 -20.94 -24.55 -0.81
CA THR A 530 -21.75 -23.66 -1.64
C THR A 530 -22.70 -24.45 -2.56
N THR A 531 -23.94 -23.97 -2.73
CA THR A 531 -24.90 -24.52 -3.70
C THR A 531 -25.76 -23.43 -4.36
N ASN A 532 -26.17 -23.67 -5.60
CA ASN A 532 -27.12 -22.80 -6.31
C ASN A 532 -28.55 -23.11 -5.87
N VAL A 533 -29.36 -22.06 -5.72
CA VAL A 533 -30.79 -22.18 -5.42
C VAL A 533 -31.56 -22.55 -6.69
N ALA A 534 -32.11 -23.76 -6.70
CA ALA A 534 -32.91 -24.27 -7.79
C ALA A 534 -34.38 -23.83 -7.68
N GLY A 535 -35.05 -23.73 -8.83
CA GLY A 535 -36.50 -23.52 -8.90
C GLY A 535 -36.97 -22.08 -8.68
N MET A 536 -36.05 -21.11 -8.58
CA MET A 536 -36.35 -19.69 -8.44
C MET A 536 -37.22 -19.15 -9.58
N TYR A 537 -37.02 -19.64 -10.80
CA TYR A 537 -37.80 -19.22 -11.98
C TYR A 537 -39.33 -19.41 -11.80
N TYR A 538 -39.74 -20.41 -11.03
CA TYR A 538 -41.16 -20.73 -10.79
C TYR A 538 -41.77 -19.94 -9.62
N ARG A 539 -40.98 -19.10 -8.94
CA ARG A 539 -41.38 -18.35 -7.74
C ARG A 539 -41.47 -16.85 -8.05
N ASN A 540 -42.33 -16.16 -7.33
CA ASN A 540 -42.48 -14.70 -7.49
C ASN A 540 -41.36 -13.95 -6.74
N MET A 541 -40.31 -13.53 -7.44
CA MET A 541 -39.17 -12.83 -6.82
C MET A 541 -39.51 -11.39 -6.40
N ASP A 542 -40.55 -10.78 -6.97
CA ASP A 542 -40.97 -9.40 -6.66
C ASP A 542 -41.32 -9.23 -5.18
N VAL A 543 -41.72 -10.32 -4.49
CA VAL A 543 -42.11 -10.33 -3.07
C VAL A 543 -40.90 -10.14 -2.14
N ILE A 544 -39.72 -10.60 -2.56
CA ILE A 544 -38.48 -10.53 -1.79
C ILE A 544 -37.51 -9.48 -2.31
N GLU A 545 -37.83 -8.84 -3.44
CA GLU A 545 -37.03 -7.80 -4.04
C GLU A 545 -36.90 -6.58 -3.10
N GLY A 546 -35.65 -6.22 -2.79
CA GLY A 546 -35.33 -5.14 -1.84
C GLY A 546 -35.43 -5.54 -0.36
N THR A 547 -35.68 -6.82 -0.06
CA THR A 547 -35.68 -7.35 1.32
C THR A 547 -34.53 -8.31 1.60
N LEU A 548 -33.81 -8.74 0.57
CA LEU A 548 -32.64 -9.61 0.65
C LEU A 548 -31.44 -8.95 -0.04
N GLN A 549 -30.26 -9.19 0.51
CA GLN A 549 -28.95 -8.81 -0.02
C GLN A 549 -27.93 -9.92 0.24
N GLU A 550 -26.74 -9.80 -0.36
CA GLU A 550 -25.60 -10.66 -0.03
C GLU A 550 -25.30 -10.61 1.48
N ASN A 551 -24.81 -11.72 2.02
CA ASN A 551 -24.59 -11.99 3.45
C ASN A 551 -25.86 -12.12 4.32
N ASP A 552 -27.06 -11.94 3.76
CA ASP A 552 -28.29 -12.24 4.52
C ASP A 552 -28.46 -13.76 4.72
N ILE A 553 -29.19 -14.12 5.77
CA ILE A 553 -29.49 -15.50 6.12
C ILE A 553 -30.77 -15.99 5.44
N VAL A 554 -30.69 -17.17 4.85
CA VAL A 554 -31.84 -17.95 4.39
C VAL A 554 -31.96 -19.26 5.16
N LEU A 555 -33.19 -19.69 5.40
CA LEU A 555 -33.51 -20.85 6.22
C LEU A 555 -33.68 -22.09 5.34
N LEU A 556 -33.04 -23.19 5.75
CA LEU A 556 -33.18 -24.49 5.08
C LEU A 556 -34.21 -25.33 5.83
N LYS A 557 -35.22 -25.82 5.10
CA LYS A 557 -36.27 -26.68 5.66
C LYS A 557 -36.43 -27.96 4.85
N ARG A 558 -36.36 -29.08 5.55
CA ARG A 558 -36.60 -30.40 4.98
C ARG A 558 -38.06 -30.58 4.53
N GLU A 559 -38.28 -31.03 3.28
CA GLU A 559 -39.58 -31.40 2.72
C GLU A 559 -39.60 -32.90 2.35
N SER A 560 -39.90 -33.76 3.31
CA SER A 560 -39.83 -35.23 3.19
C SER A 560 -40.78 -35.86 2.18
N ASP A 561 -41.89 -35.17 1.95
CA ASP A 561 -43.11 -35.61 1.30
C ASP A 561 -43.25 -34.99 -0.10
N ASN A 562 -42.18 -34.38 -0.60
CA ASN A 562 -42.10 -33.83 -1.94
C ASN A 562 -42.27 -34.95 -3.00
N PRO A 563 -43.23 -34.83 -3.93
CA PRO A 563 -43.55 -35.89 -4.89
C PRO A 563 -42.50 -36.10 -5.98
N TYR A 564 -41.61 -35.13 -6.20
CA TYR A 564 -40.62 -35.13 -7.29
C TYR A 564 -39.21 -35.49 -6.79
N ASP A 565 -38.90 -35.14 -5.55
CA ASP A 565 -37.60 -35.42 -4.95
C ASP A 565 -37.71 -35.73 -3.45
N LYS A 566 -37.50 -37.00 -3.10
CA LYS A 566 -37.47 -37.47 -1.71
C LYS A 566 -36.39 -36.79 -0.86
N ASN A 567 -35.40 -36.13 -1.45
CA ASN A 567 -34.34 -35.41 -0.75
C ASN A 567 -34.57 -33.89 -0.67
N ALA A 568 -35.74 -33.39 -1.08
CA ALA A 568 -36.00 -31.96 -1.19
C ALA A 568 -35.75 -31.18 0.11
N ILE A 569 -35.08 -30.04 -0.04
CA ILE A 569 -34.83 -29.05 1.02
C ILE A 569 -35.22 -27.69 0.46
N GLN A 570 -36.26 -27.09 1.04
CA GLN A 570 -36.73 -25.75 0.72
C GLN A 570 -35.77 -24.71 1.29
N ILE A 571 -35.56 -23.63 0.53
CA ILE A 571 -34.83 -22.44 0.96
C ILE A 571 -35.85 -21.31 1.08
N ALA A 572 -35.93 -20.71 2.26
CA ALA A 572 -36.93 -19.69 2.57
C ALA A 572 -36.37 -18.51 3.36
N THR A 573 -37.03 -17.37 3.29
CA THR A 573 -36.73 -16.19 4.13
C THR A 573 -37.11 -16.43 5.59
N GLU A 574 -36.69 -15.56 6.51
CA GLU A 574 -37.12 -15.58 7.91
C GLU A 574 -38.65 -15.46 8.09
N LYS A 575 -39.32 -14.80 7.14
CA LYS A 575 -40.79 -14.68 7.10
C LYS A 575 -41.47 -15.93 6.55
N GLY A 576 -40.69 -16.94 6.13
CA GLY A 576 -41.18 -18.22 5.63
C GLY A 576 -41.49 -18.24 4.14
N TYR A 577 -41.20 -17.18 3.38
CA TYR A 577 -41.42 -17.17 1.94
C TYR A 577 -40.41 -18.08 1.22
N VAL A 578 -40.89 -19.05 0.44
CA VAL A 578 -40.04 -20.03 -0.26
C VAL A 578 -39.43 -19.40 -1.52
N ILE A 579 -38.11 -19.28 -1.53
CA ILE A 579 -37.31 -18.73 -2.63
C ILE A 579 -37.04 -19.82 -3.67
N GLY A 580 -36.78 -21.03 -3.21
CA GLY A 580 -36.42 -22.15 -4.06
C GLY A 580 -36.04 -23.39 -3.25
N TYR A 581 -35.15 -24.19 -3.83
CA TYR A 581 -34.70 -25.46 -3.28
C TYR A 581 -33.19 -25.59 -3.38
N VAL A 582 -32.60 -26.37 -2.47
CA VAL A 582 -31.22 -26.86 -2.67
C VAL A 582 -31.17 -27.69 -3.95
N SER A 583 -30.14 -27.50 -4.77
CA SER A 583 -29.95 -28.24 -6.01
C SER A 583 -29.97 -29.76 -5.79
N LYS A 584 -30.56 -30.50 -6.72
CA LYS A 584 -30.73 -31.96 -6.63
C LYS A 584 -29.40 -32.72 -6.56
N GLN A 585 -28.35 -32.17 -7.13
CA GLN A 585 -27.01 -32.76 -7.11
C GLN A 585 -26.36 -32.65 -5.71
N ASP A 586 -26.79 -31.67 -4.90
CA ASP A 586 -26.16 -31.30 -3.62
C ASP A 586 -26.99 -31.74 -2.41
N ASN A 587 -28.28 -32.04 -2.60
CA ASN A 587 -29.22 -32.20 -1.49
C ASN A 587 -29.08 -33.49 -0.66
N LEU A 588 -28.33 -34.50 -1.14
CA LEU A 588 -28.27 -35.81 -0.49
C LEU A 588 -27.64 -35.75 0.90
N ILE A 589 -26.47 -35.13 1.02
CA ILE A 589 -25.73 -35.04 2.28
C ILE A 589 -26.46 -34.10 3.24
N LEU A 590 -26.91 -32.94 2.75
CA LEU A 590 -27.63 -31.94 3.54
C LEU A 590 -28.93 -32.52 4.11
N LYS A 591 -29.65 -33.35 3.35
CA LYS A 591 -30.84 -34.06 3.81
C LYS A 591 -30.51 -35.02 4.95
N GLN A 592 -29.41 -35.76 4.86
CA GLN A 592 -29.01 -36.70 5.93
C GLN A 592 -28.70 -35.96 7.22
N LEU A 593 -28.04 -34.81 7.14
CA LEU A 593 -27.76 -33.96 8.29
C LEU A 593 -29.06 -33.45 8.94
N LEU A 594 -29.97 -32.88 8.16
CA LEU A 594 -31.28 -32.42 8.67
C LEU A 594 -32.11 -33.56 9.26
N ASP A 595 -32.19 -34.71 8.59
CA ASP A 595 -32.93 -35.88 9.09
C ASP A 595 -32.29 -36.45 10.37
N SER A 596 -30.98 -36.25 10.59
CA SER A 596 -30.27 -36.65 11.81
C SER A 596 -30.43 -35.69 12.99
N GLY A 597 -31.16 -34.59 12.80
CA GLY A 597 -31.42 -33.58 13.83
C GLY A 597 -30.43 -32.41 13.85
N LYS A 598 -29.54 -32.28 12.86
CA LYS A 598 -28.68 -31.11 12.71
C LYS A 598 -29.46 -29.90 12.20
N TYR A 599 -28.98 -28.70 12.56
CA TYR A 599 -29.56 -27.44 12.09
C TYR A 599 -28.66 -26.85 11.01
N LEU A 600 -29.25 -26.53 9.85
CA LEU A 600 -28.56 -25.89 8.73
C LEU A 600 -29.24 -24.57 8.37
N TYR A 601 -28.46 -23.60 7.91
CA TYR A 601 -28.93 -22.37 7.27
C TYR A 601 -28.04 -22.03 6.08
N GLY A 602 -28.44 -21.06 5.27
CA GLY A 602 -27.67 -20.56 4.14
C GLY A 602 -27.28 -19.10 4.36
N ILE A 603 -26.09 -18.72 3.92
CA ILE A 603 -25.66 -17.33 3.78
C ILE A 603 -25.63 -17.03 2.28
N ILE A 604 -26.27 -15.95 1.84
CA ILE A 604 -26.28 -15.57 0.42
C ILE A 604 -24.88 -15.09 0.02
N GLU A 605 -24.23 -15.80 -0.90
CA GLU A 605 -22.92 -15.42 -1.44
C GLU A 605 -23.06 -14.56 -2.70
N ASP A 606 -24.03 -14.88 -3.56
CA ASP A 606 -24.31 -14.14 -4.80
C ASP A 606 -25.83 -14.14 -5.08
N LEU A 607 -26.33 -13.03 -5.61
CA LEU A 607 -27.75 -12.79 -5.81
C LEU A 607 -28.03 -11.92 -7.05
N ASP A 608 -28.70 -12.51 -8.03
CA ASP A 608 -29.32 -11.78 -9.14
C ASP A 608 -30.80 -12.17 -9.26
N LEU A 609 -31.66 -11.40 -8.58
CA LEU A 609 -33.11 -11.59 -8.62
C LEU A 609 -33.71 -11.36 -10.01
N ASP A 610 -33.09 -10.52 -10.85
CA ASP A 610 -33.56 -10.24 -12.21
C ASP A 610 -33.29 -11.43 -13.15
N GLU A 611 -32.26 -12.24 -12.88
CA GLU A 611 -31.96 -13.51 -13.57
C GLU A 611 -32.53 -14.75 -12.86
N ASN A 612 -33.20 -14.58 -11.71
CA ASN A 612 -33.65 -15.68 -10.83
C ASN A 612 -32.48 -16.58 -10.41
N TYR A 613 -31.35 -15.97 -10.10
CA TYR A 613 -30.13 -16.63 -9.65
C TYR A 613 -29.83 -16.27 -8.20
N MET A 614 -29.42 -17.27 -7.43
CA MET A 614 -28.93 -17.12 -6.07
C MET A 614 -28.00 -18.28 -5.77
N GLN A 615 -26.88 -17.97 -5.15
CA GLN A 615 -25.91 -18.93 -4.62
C GLN A 615 -25.77 -18.72 -3.12
N ILE A 616 -25.75 -19.80 -2.36
CA ILE A 616 -25.66 -19.76 -0.90
C ILE A 616 -24.52 -20.66 -0.40
N ASP A 617 -23.82 -20.21 0.63
CA ASP A 617 -23.00 -21.09 1.47
C ASP A 617 -23.89 -21.75 2.52
N VAL A 618 -23.88 -23.08 2.56
CA VAL A 618 -24.66 -23.86 3.52
C VAL A 618 -23.84 -24.09 4.77
N VAL A 619 -24.34 -23.58 5.89
CA VAL A 619 -23.67 -23.59 7.18
C VAL A 619 -24.38 -24.53 8.15
N MET A 620 -23.61 -25.37 8.84
CA MET A 620 -24.08 -26.17 9.96
C MET A 620 -23.98 -25.39 11.26
N SER A 621 -25.13 -25.19 11.91
CA SER A 621 -25.21 -24.42 13.14
C SER A 621 -24.83 -25.26 14.36
N TYR A 622 -24.11 -24.64 15.29
CA TYR A 622 -23.77 -25.18 16.62
C TYR A 622 -24.98 -25.25 17.58
N LYS A 623 -26.17 -24.87 17.11
CA LYS A 623 -27.42 -24.80 17.88
C LYS A 623 -27.83 -26.15 18.49
N ASP A 624 -27.62 -27.27 17.79
CA ASP A 624 -27.90 -28.61 18.32
C ASP A 624 -27.07 -28.89 19.57
N VAL A 625 -25.77 -28.63 19.52
CA VAL A 625 -24.86 -28.83 20.66
C VAL A 625 -25.26 -27.94 21.85
N ILE A 626 -25.67 -26.70 21.59
CA ILE A 626 -26.16 -25.79 22.63
C ILE A 626 -27.44 -26.33 23.28
N LEU A 627 -28.36 -26.89 22.50
CA LEU A 627 -29.60 -27.47 23.01
C LEU A 627 -29.31 -28.73 23.84
N ASP A 628 -28.44 -29.62 23.37
CA ASP A 628 -28.04 -30.84 24.09
C ASP A 628 -27.38 -30.48 25.43
N ILE A 629 -26.47 -29.49 25.45
CA ILE A 629 -25.84 -29.01 26.69
C ILE A 629 -26.88 -28.41 27.64
N LYS A 630 -27.82 -27.60 27.13
CA LYS A 630 -28.90 -27.03 27.96
C LYS A 630 -29.80 -28.12 28.54
N GLU A 631 -30.11 -29.15 27.76
CA GLU A 631 -30.91 -30.28 28.22
C GLU A 631 -30.16 -31.06 29.31
N ILE A 632 -28.87 -31.37 29.10
CA ILE A 632 -28.01 -32.01 30.12
C ILE A 632 -27.93 -31.16 31.39
N ILE A 633 -27.71 -29.85 31.30
CA ILE A 633 -27.68 -28.94 32.45
C ILE A 633 -29.04 -28.91 33.15
N SER A 634 -30.15 -28.91 32.41
CA SER A 634 -31.49 -28.94 32.98
C SER A 634 -31.79 -30.26 33.69
N MET A 635 -31.29 -31.39 33.16
CA MET A 635 -31.38 -32.70 33.80
C MET A 635 -30.57 -32.74 35.10
N ILE A 636 -29.33 -32.23 35.08
CA ILE A 636 -28.46 -32.14 36.26
C ILE A 636 -29.14 -31.29 37.36
N ASN A 637 -29.65 -30.11 37.00
CA ASN A 637 -30.32 -29.20 37.93
C ASN A 637 -31.73 -29.68 38.35
N GLY A 638 -32.37 -30.53 37.56
CA GLY A 638 -33.67 -31.14 37.88
C GLY A 638 -33.56 -32.32 38.87
N SER A 639 -32.41 -32.98 38.95
CA SER A 639 -32.15 -34.08 39.90
C SER A 639 -32.14 -33.64 41.38
N ASP A 640 -31.91 -32.36 41.66
CA ASP A 640 -31.88 -31.82 43.02
C ASP A 640 -33.28 -31.63 43.63
N ASN A 641 -34.36 -31.77 42.84
CA ASN A 641 -35.74 -31.62 43.32
C ASN A 641 -36.46 -32.96 43.61
N LEU A 642 -35.75 -34.09 43.68
CA LEU A 642 -36.28 -35.39 44.13
C LEU A 642 -35.68 -35.89 45.46
N LYS A 643 -34.96 -35.03 46.18
CA LYS A 643 -34.60 -35.25 47.59
C LYS A 643 -34.98 -34.05 48.44
N ASN A 644 -36.28 -33.89 48.69
CA ASN A 644 -36.83 -33.38 49.95
C ASN A 644 -38.28 -33.83 50.08
#